data_AF-A0A976CXJ9-F1
#
_entry.id   AF-A0A976CXJ9-F1
#
_cell.length_a   1.000
_cell.length_b   1.000
_cell.length_c   1.000
_cell.angle_alpha   90.00
_cell.angle_beta   90.00
_cell.angle_gamma   90.00
#
_symmetry.space_group_name_H-M   'P 1'
#
loop_
_entity.id
_entity.type
_entity.pdbx_description
1 polymer ?
#
loop_
_entity_poly.entity_id
_entity_poly.type
_entity_poly.pdbx_seq_one_letter_code
_entity_poly.pdbx_strand_id
1 'polypeptide(L)'
;MRIASSDTKTIKLLEEHRKLHNTLIFIAMISSKRPSTVSSLFLLFTSCALIATAPRAMAVEYTWNGGNGVWTDVSNEGWNGSLPVQGHHAVISHGKVTATANNQQTALDITVKGKGVLQNGEFYLNPHALSFCDGGVIQLMNTQHYNNYGGGELPRKIEVRGRSSTGAKLLGDALHAYWNLAPETCFDVSDITDNRNADLTISAGLKDAIGPSDTTWQSSGIVKLGRGTLRIDAVNSFSGSIQVLDGVLSVGHRGALGSGQVQISRGAKMDLDFRGKVHVPMLQIHGVTQKAGIYGASSHPSIFSGIGQLQVSSTFQNVLANAPNDGVRNFPLMKYGLFVHYVWGGSAHKVTVNSDGTLPNGLDDLAERFDVNQFAQDLASMQIEYLIFTAWHANMNCLWPSTAMNRWLKGHASKRNLIGEMIDAVRKKGIRVILYTHPRDGHDLTLDEQIATGWGGPGDPGYPDWKLFNYKKWNDFINDLYTDLLHQFGHKIDGLWLDQGTAVSDDDRMIDYKRLRETIKKNRPNLLMIQNYYGDTYSSDIGQVEFWGGIFDQPGAFWPVGQKPHAVVMGSSWCASKPQGTNTVPFSAEDMFRYTVIQAAANLDGGGVTWATGPYAGGGWEDRVLATMQRVGALLQPIRRSISHTLPSKSWATPAGATIHSLAHGFVATRSPDHSCEFIHILKSPESNAITLPAPEDQRSYTHAELMTSGNPVSLKINPDRTLTLTLPDDESWDSLDTVIILKPVSDMQQKR
;
A
#
# COMPACT_ATOMS: atom_id res chain seq x y z
N MET A 1 -16.20 -22.39 -59.30
CA MET A 1 -16.54 -23.74 -59.80
C MET A 1 -15.33 -24.62 -59.52
N ARG A 2 -15.51 -25.83 -58.94
CA ARG A 2 -14.45 -26.66 -58.29
C ARG A 2 -13.87 -26.01 -57.01
N ILE A 3 -13.39 -26.74 -55.98
CA ILE A 3 -13.70 -28.09 -55.44
C ILE A 3 -13.25 -28.12 -53.96
N ALA A 4 -13.74 -29.07 -53.15
CA ALA A 4 -13.24 -29.39 -51.80
C ALA A 4 -13.30 -30.92 -51.60
N SER A 5 -12.63 -31.59 -50.65
CA SER A 5 -11.80 -31.19 -49.49
C SER A 5 -10.69 -32.28 -49.31
N SER A 6 -10.00 -32.58 -48.19
CA SER A 6 -9.91 -32.14 -46.78
C SER A 6 -8.61 -32.73 -46.16
N ASP A 7 -8.18 -32.26 -44.98
CA ASP A 7 -7.52 -33.12 -43.98
C ASP A 7 -7.86 -32.64 -42.55
N THR A 8 -7.85 -33.55 -41.57
CA THR A 8 -8.59 -33.44 -40.31
C THR A 8 -7.73 -33.87 -39.11
N LYS A 9 -6.56 -33.24 -38.91
CA LYS A 9 -5.55 -33.71 -37.93
C LYS A 9 -5.32 -32.82 -36.70
N THR A 10 -5.60 -31.52 -36.76
CA THR A 10 -5.25 -30.59 -35.66
C THR A 10 -6.20 -30.66 -34.46
N ILE A 11 -7.43 -31.17 -34.63
CA ILE A 11 -8.48 -31.12 -33.59
C ILE A 11 -8.40 -32.30 -32.60
N LYS A 12 -7.67 -33.39 -32.92
CA LYS A 12 -7.69 -34.63 -32.12
C LYS A 12 -6.69 -34.69 -30.96
N LEU A 13 -5.75 -33.76 -30.84
CA LEU A 13 -4.71 -33.75 -29.80
C LEU A 13 -5.07 -32.97 -28.53
N LEU A 14 -6.12 -32.13 -28.56
CA LEU A 14 -6.54 -31.31 -27.42
C LEU A 14 -7.61 -31.95 -26.52
N GLU A 15 -8.30 -33.01 -26.99
CA GLU A 15 -9.33 -33.69 -26.18
C GLU A 15 -8.79 -34.78 -25.24
N GLU A 16 -7.67 -35.43 -25.59
CA GLU A 16 -7.13 -36.52 -24.75
C GLU A 16 -6.46 -36.00 -23.47
N HIS A 17 -5.74 -34.87 -23.56
CA HIS A 17 -5.14 -34.22 -22.39
C HIS A 17 -6.17 -33.77 -21.32
N ARG A 18 -7.44 -33.57 -21.71
CA ARG A 18 -8.50 -33.14 -20.79
C ARG A 18 -9.20 -34.30 -20.05
N LYS A 19 -8.89 -35.57 -20.39
CA LYS A 19 -9.46 -36.76 -19.74
C LYS A 19 -8.55 -37.41 -18.69
N LEU A 20 -7.23 -37.13 -18.72
CA LEU A 20 -6.26 -37.77 -17.82
C LEU A 20 -6.19 -37.18 -16.40
N HIS A 21 -6.70 -35.97 -16.18
CA HIS A 21 -6.61 -35.30 -14.86
C HIS A 21 -7.69 -35.71 -13.85
N ASN A 22 -8.83 -36.25 -14.29
CA ASN A 22 -9.99 -36.53 -13.43
C ASN A 22 -10.07 -37.99 -12.94
N THR A 23 -9.14 -38.87 -13.32
CA THR A 23 -9.18 -40.31 -12.98
C THR A 23 -8.38 -40.65 -11.71
N LEU A 24 -7.54 -39.73 -11.22
CA LEU A 24 -6.57 -39.98 -10.14
C LEU A 24 -7.07 -39.67 -8.71
N ILE A 25 -8.30 -39.17 -8.55
CA ILE A 25 -8.88 -38.79 -7.25
C ILE A 25 -9.90 -39.83 -6.73
N PHE A 26 -10.33 -40.79 -7.54
CA PHE A 26 -11.43 -41.72 -7.19
C PHE A 26 -10.99 -43.14 -6.75
N ILE A 27 -9.72 -43.36 -6.43
CA ILE A 27 -9.21 -44.64 -5.87
C ILE A 27 -8.43 -44.38 -4.57
N ALA A 28 -9.09 -43.79 -3.59
CA ALA A 28 -8.56 -43.56 -2.24
C ALA A 28 -9.57 -43.86 -1.10
N MET A 29 -10.77 -44.36 -1.42
CA MET A 29 -11.76 -44.78 -0.42
C MET A 29 -12.51 -46.04 -0.87
N ILE A 30 -12.18 -47.19 -0.26
CA ILE A 30 -13.07 -48.30 0.19
C ILE A 30 -12.22 -49.54 0.53
N SER A 31 -12.44 -50.12 1.72
CA SER A 31 -11.80 -51.36 2.24
C SER A 31 -10.29 -51.26 2.60
N SER A 32 -9.76 -51.93 3.63
CA SER A 32 -10.36 -52.88 4.58
C SER A 32 -9.79 -52.81 6.02
N LYS A 33 -10.71 -52.91 6.99
CA LYS A 33 -10.66 -53.48 8.37
C LYS A 33 -9.30 -53.65 9.12
N ARG A 34 -9.27 -53.02 10.32
CA ARG A 34 -8.54 -53.28 11.60
C ARG A 34 -8.02 -54.72 11.87
N PRO A 35 -7.20 -54.97 12.93
CA PRO A 35 -6.01 -54.23 13.45
C PRO A 35 -4.86 -55.17 13.98
N SER A 36 -3.64 -54.64 14.22
CA SER A 36 -2.72 -55.20 15.25
C SER A 36 -1.51 -54.30 15.56
N THR A 37 -0.85 -54.59 16.69
CA THR A 37 0.29 -53.89 17.31
C THR A 37 1.65 -54.53 16.98
N VAL A 38 2.76 -53.76 17.09
CA VAL A 38 3.95 -54.00 17.95
C VAL A 38 5.21 -53.22 17.48
N SER A 39 5.75 -52.41 18.40
CA SER A 39 7.15 -51.96 18.64
C SER A 39 8.19 -51.67 17.52
N SER A 40 8.81 -50.48 17.64
CA SER A 40 10.27 -50.18 17.69
C SER A 40 11.25 -50.84 16.69
N LEU A 41 12.24 -50.15 16.10
CA LEU A 41 13.25 -49.28 16.75
C LEU A 41 14.05 -48.44 15.70
N PHE A 42 14.67 -47.33 16.12
CA PHE A 42 15.76 -46.53 15.49
C PHE A 42 16.23 -46.88 14.05
N LEU A 43 16.28 -45.87 13.16
CA LEU A 43 17.53 -45.10 12.91
C LEU A 43 17.28 -43.83 12.07
N LEU A 44 18.24 -42.90 12.06
CA LEU A 44 18.24 -41.74 11.14
C LEU A 44 18.54 -42.20 9.71
N PHE A 45 17.79 -41.67 8.72
CA PHE A 45 18.27 -41.54 7.35
C PHE A 45 17.92 -40.18 6.76
N THR A 46 18.94 -39.45 6.34
CA THR A 46 18.82 -38.23 5.53
C THR A 46 18.44 -38.60 4.09
N SER A 47 17.18 -38.41 3.73
CA SER A 47 16.71 -38.59 2.35
C SER A 47 16.59 -37.23 1.66
N CYS A 48 17.47 -36.94 0.70
CA CYS A 48 17.38 -35.71 -0.08
C CYS A 48 16.07 -35.70 -0.88
N ALA A 49 15.25 -34.67 -0.69
CA ALA A 49 14.17 -34.36 -1.63
C ALA A 49 14.80 -33.92 -2.96
N LEU A 50 14.88 -34.83 -3.92
CA LEU A 50 15.47 -34.57 -5.23
C LEU A 50 14.54 -33.66 -6.05
N ILE A 51 14.63 -32.35 -5.81
CA ILE A 51 14.01 -31.35 -6.68
C ILE A 51 14.61 -31.56 -8.08
N ALA A 52 13.76 -31.89 -9.04
CA ALA A 52 14.11 -32.01 -10.44
C ALA A 52 14.45 -30.62 -11.01
N THR A 53 15.67 -30.17 -10.71
CA THR A 53 16.25 -28.98 -11.33
C THR A 53 16.44 -29.27 -12.80
N ALA A 54 15.76 -28.49 -13.66
CA ALA A 54 16.14 -28.41 -15.07
C ALA A 54 17.62 -27.99 -15.12
N PRO A 55 18.44 -28.57 -16.03
CA PRO A 55 19.85 -28.27 -16.10
C PRO A 55 20.04 -26.77 -16.38
N ARG A 56 20.52 -26.05 -15.36
CA ARG A 56 20.81 -24.63 -15.46
C ARG A 56 21.96 -24.48 -16.46
N ALA A 57 21.70 -23.85 -17.61
CA ALA A 57 22.73 -23.57 -18.59
C ALA A 57 23.89 -22.84 -17.90
N MET A 58 25.13 -23.25 -18.17
CA MET A 58 26.30 -22.58 -17.60
C MET A 58 26.39 -21.17 -18.18
N ALA A 59 26.46 -20.17 -17.31
CA ALA A 59 26.76 -18.80 -17.71
C ALA A 59 28.13 -18.77 -18.38
N VAL A 60 28.20 -18.23 -19.60
CA VAL A 60 29.44 -18.02 -20.34
C VAL A 60 29.90 -16.57 -20.12
N GLU A 61 31.19 -16.39 -19.83
CA GLU A 61 31.82 -15.08 -19.66
C GLU A 61 32.24 -14.50 -21.02
N TYR A 62 31.88 -13.24 -21.29
CA TYR A 62 32.24 -12.50 -22.50
C TYR A 62 33.02 -11.24 -22.13
N THR A 63 34.34 -11.28 -22.34
CA THR A 63 35.26 -10.25 -21.83
C THR A 63 35.82 -9.36 -22.95
N TRP A 64 35.49 -8.07 -22.89
CA TRP A 64 35.96 -7.01 -23.78
C TRP A 64 37.17 -6.26 -23.20
N ASN A 65 38.30 -6.32 -23.90
CA ASN A 65 39.62 -5.89 -23.40
C ASN A 65 40.30 -4.78 -24.22
N GLY A 66 39.63 -4.12 -25.17
CA GLY A 66 40.22 -2.97 -25.86
C GLY A 66 39.48 -2.47 -27.10
N GLY A 67 39.88 -1.28 -27.57
CA GLY A 67 39.29 -0.63 -28.75
C GLY A 67 37.94 0.03 -28.51
N ASN A 68 37.36 0.57 -29.59
CA ASN A 68 35.97 1.03 -29.63
C ASN A 68 35.15 0.00 -30.41
N GLY A 69 34.08 -0.49 -29.83
CA GLY A 69 33.19 -1.50 -30.41
C GLY A 69 31.71 -1.12 -30.30
N VAL A 70 30.91 -1.80 -31.11
CA VAL A 70 29.44 -1.75 -31.06
C VAL A 70 28.94 -3.18 -30.83
N TRP A 71 28.08 -3.37 -29.85
CA TRP A 71 27.38 -4.63 -29.63
C TRP A 71 25.96 -4.50 -30.17
N THR A 72 25.69 -5.19 -31.27
CA THR A 72 24.36 -5.25 -31.89
C THR A 72 23.64 -6.53 -31.45
N ASP A 73 22.36 -6.45 -31.15
CA ASP A 73 21.53 -7.65 -30.98
C ASP A 73 21.19 -8.25 -32.36
N VAL A 74 21.43 -9.55 -32.51
CA VAL A 74 21.23 -10.34 -33.73
C VAL A 74 20.82 -11.77 -33.34
N SER A 75 19.72 -11.88 -32.58
CA SER A 75 19.19 -13.13 -32.05
C SER A 75 19.07 -14.26 -33.10
N ASN A 76 19.96 -15.25 -33.04
CA ASN A 76 19.58 -16.67 -32.86
C ASN A 76 20.77 -17.64 -32.70
N GLU A 77 21.92 -17.43 -33.36
CA GLU A 77 23.03 -18.41 -33.34
C GLU A 77 24.42 -17.77 -33.18
N GLY A 78 25.11 -18.16 -32.09
CA GLY A 78 26.55 -17.90 -31.88
C GLY A 78 26.92 -16.48 -31.45
N TRP A 79 28.11 -16.32 -30.85
CA TRP A 79 28.68 -15.01 -30.56
C TRP A 79 29.56 -14.55 -31.71
N ASN A 80 29.20 -13.41 -32.31
CA ASN A 80 29.86 -12.82 -33.48
C ASN A 80 30.28 -11.35 -33.25
N GLY A 81 30.37 -10.92 -31.98
CA GLY A 81 30.52 -9.51 -31.58
C GLY A 81 29.21 -8.86 -31.10
N SER A 82 28.14 -9.64 -31.00
CA SER A 82 26.82 -9.26 -30.51
C SER A 82 26.74 -9.09 -28.98
N LEU A 83 25.61 -8.52 -28.52
CA LEU A 83 25.21 -8.59 -27.11
C LEU A 83 25.09 -10.06 -26.65
N PRO A 84 25.65 -10.45 -25.49
CA PRO A 84 25.42 -11.79 -24.94
C PRO A 84 23.96 -11.99 -24.52
N VAL A 85 23.42 -13.18 -24.78
CA VAL A 85 22.03 -13.54 -24.47
C VAL A 85 21.77 -13.73 -22.96
N GLN A 86 20.50 -13.89 -22.60
CA GLN A 86 20.04 -14.08 -21.22
C GLN A 86 20.83 -15.17 -20.47
N GLY A 87 21.25 -14.86 -19.24
CA GLY A 87 21.99 -15.79 -18.36
C GLY A 87 23.50 -15.87 -18.63
N HIS A 88 24.05 -15.05 -19.53
CA HIS A 88 25.49 -14.87 -19.69
C HIS A 88 26.06 -13.79 -18.73
N HIS A 89 27.38 -13.64 -18.71
CA HIS A 89 28.08 -12.60 -17.95
C HIS A 89 28.97 -11.77 -18.88
N ALA A 90 28.77 -10.46 -18.95
CA ALA A 90 29.53 -9.54 -19.79
C ALA A 90 30.52 -8.72 -18.96
N VAL A 91 31.79 -8.70 -19.35
CA VAL A 91 32.87 -7.98 -18.64
C VAL A 91 33.55 -6.97 -19.57
N ILE A 92 33.47 -5.67 -19.27
CA ILE A 92 34.11 -4.61 -20.08
C ILE A 92 35.27 -4.01 -19.27
N SER A 93 36.52 -4.35 -19.60
CA SER A 93 37.69 -3.92 -18.80
C SER A 93 38.44 -2.71 -19.34
N HIS A 94 38.47 -2.55 -20.66
CA HIS A 94 39.22 -1.51 -21.37
C HIS A 94 38.54 -1.14 -22.69
N GLY A 95 38.65 0.13 -23.07
CA GLY A 95 38.03 0.64 -24.29
C GLY A 95 36.54 0.96 -24.10
N LYS A 96 35.84 1.22 -25.21
CA LYS A 96 34.43 1.61 -25.21
C LYS A 96 33.58 0.61 -26.00
N VAL A 97 32.48 0.19 -25.40
CA VAL A 97 31.43 -0.61 -26.02
C VAL A 97 30.16 0.23 -26.10
N THR A 98 29.49 0.24 -27.26
CA THR A 98 28.17 0.88 -27.42
C THR A 98 27.14 -0.19 -27.76
N ALA A 99 26.13 -0.39 -26.92
CA ALA A 99 25.06 -1.37 -27.13
C ALA A 99 23.92 -0.76 -27.96
N THR A 100 23.52 -1.39 -29.08
CA THR A 100 22.58 -0.84 -30.07
C THR A 100 21.67 -1.92 -30.68
N ALA A 101 20.35 -1.89 -30.44
CA ALA A 101 19.34 -2.66 -31.20
C ALA A 101 17.90 -2.30 -30.80
N ASN A 102 16.93 -2.71 -31.62
CA ASN A 102 15.50 -2.60 -31.34
C ASN A 102 14.98 -3.74 -30.47
N ASN A 103 14.17 -3.41 -29.45
CA ASN A 103 13.32 -4.28 -28.63
C ASN A 103 14.01 -5.30 -27.69
N GLN A 104 14.06 -4.94 -26.40
CA GLN A 104 13.61 -5.75 -25.24
C GLN A 104 13.93 -7.27 -25.24
N GLN A 105 14.74 -7.88 -24.36
CA GLN A 105 15.47 -7.46 -23.14
C GLN A 105 16.65 -8.41 -22.95
N THR A 106 17.64 -8.09 -22.09
CA THR A 106 18.58 -9.11 -21.58
C THR A 106 18.75 -9.06 -20.06
N ALA A 107 18.18 -10.06 -19.38
CA ALA A 107 18.55 -10.44 -18.03
C ALA A 107 19.97 -11.06 -18.04
N LEU A 108 20.95 -10.14 -18.11
CA LEU A 108 22.37 -10.34 -18.31
C LEU A 108 23.10 -9.76 -17.09
N ASP A 109 24.13 -10.46 -16.59
CA ASP A 109 25.00 -9.90 -15.57
C ASP A 109 26.08 -9.03 -16.26
N ILE A 110 26.32 -7.82 -15.78
CA ILE A 110 27.29 -6.88 -16.36
C ILE A 110 28.32 -6.45 -15.30
N THR A 111 29.60 -6.64 -15.61
CA THR A 111 30.72 -6.08 -14.86
C THR A 111 31.49 -5.08 -15.73
N VAL A 112 31.51 -3.80 -15.34
CA VAL A 112 32.44 -2.82 -15.93
C VAL A 112 33.66 -2.69 -15.03
N LYS A 113 34.86 -2.65 -15.61
CA LYS A 113 36.11 -2.57 -14.85
C LYS A 113 37.01 -1.42 -15.29
N GLY A 114 37.84 -0.92 -14.37
CA GLY A 114 39.01 -0.09 -14.66
C GLY A 114 38.72 1.11 -15.57
N LYS A 115 39.11 1.00 -16.86
CA LYS A 115 38.91 2.02 -17.89
C LYS A 115 37.92 1.60 -18.98
N GLY A 116 37.16 0.53 -18.75
CA GLY A 116 36.05 0.10 -19.60
C GLY A 116 34.89 1.10 -19.53
N VAL A 117 34.29 1.34 -20.69
CA VAL A 117 33.10 2.19 -20.85
C VAL A 117 32.04 1.38 -21.58
N LEU A 118 30.86 1.23 -20.97
CA LEU A 118 29.65 0.81 -21.66
C LEU A 118 28.79 2.06 -21.94
N GLN A 119 28.19 2.14 -23.12
CA GLN A 119 27.25 3.20 -23.48
C GLN A 119 26.01 2.57 -24.11
N ASN A 120 24.82 3.09 -23.83
CA ASN A 120 23.66 2.77 -24.65
C ASN A 120 23.63 3.66 -25.92
N GLY A 121 23.64 3.03 -27.09
CA GLY A 121 23.28 3.67 -28.35
C GLY A 121 21.81 3.37 -28.61
N GLU A 122 20.93 4.17 -28.03
CA GLU A 122 19.46 4.05 -28.12
C GLU A 122 18.84 2.77 -27.51
N PHE A 123 19.64 1.80 -27.08
CA PHE A 123 19.23 0.59 -26.36
C PHE A 123 18.72 0.88 -24.92
N TYR A 124 17.76 0.11 -24.43
CA TYR A 124 17.29 0.17 -23.04
C TYR A 124 18.05 -0.83 -22.16
N LEU A 125 18.96 -0.35 -21.30
CA LEU A 125 19.77 -1.21 -20.43
C LEU A 125 18.94 -1.72 -19.24
N ASN A 126 18.69 -3.02 -19.14
CA ASN A 126 18.04 -3.64 -17.96
C ASN A 126 18.78 -4.92 -17.53
N PRO A 127 20.00 -4.81 -16.96
CA PRO A 127 20.80 -5.97 -16.55
C PRO A 127 20.23 -6.63 -15.29
N HIS A 128 20.40 -7.94 -15.17
CA HIS A 128 19.96 -8.72 -14.00
C HIS A 128 20.82 -8.43 -12.76
N ALA A 129 22.13 -8.29 -12.93
CA ALA A 129 23.05 -7.79 -11.92
C ALA A 129 24.05 -6.80 -12.54
N LEU A 130 24.45 -5.78 -11.77
CA LEU A 130 25.41 -4.77 -12.19
C LEU A 130 26.56 -4.66 -11.20
N SER A 131 27.79 -4.73 -11.68
CA SER A 131 29.01 -4.63 -10.87
C SER A 131 30.03 -3.67 -11.48
N PHE A 132 30.72 -2.93 -10.61
CA PHE A 132 31.89 -2.14 -10.93
C PHE A 132 33.09 -2.67 -10.17
N CYS A 133 34.24 -2.82 -10.85
CA CYS A 133 35.45 -3.35 -10.22
C CYS A 133 36.70 -2.62 -10.72
N ASP A 134 37.45 -2.00 -9.80
CA ASP A 134 38.61 -1.15 -10.11
C ASP A 134 38.28 0.16 -10.86
N GLY A 135 36.99 0.52 -10.95
CA GLY A 135 36.48 1.68 -11.68
C GLY A 135 35.40 1.29 -12.69
N GLY A 136 35.47 1.86 -13.90
CA GLY A 136 34.51 1.63 -14.98
C GLY A 136 33.42 2.70 -15.08
N VAL A 137 32.85 2.85 -16.28
CA VAL A 137 31.81 3.84 -16.60
C VAL A 137 30.66 3.19 -17.36
N ILE A 138 29.42 3.50 -16.98
CA ILE A 138 28.26 3.39 -17.87
C ILE A 138 27.78 4.80 -18.21
N GLN A 139 27.62 5.08 -19.50
CA GLN A 139 27.10 6.33 -20.03
C GLN A 139 25.71 6.09 -20.64
N LEU A 140 24.70 6.76 -20.09
CA LEU A 140 23.41 6.92 -20.76
C LEU A 140 23.47 8.09 -21.75
N MET A 141 22.93 7.87 -22.95
CA MET A 141 22.70 8.88 -23.98
C MET A 141 21.20 9.21 -24.08
N ASN A 142 20.86 10.18 -24.94
CA ASN A 142 19.48 10.46 -25.34
C ASN A 142 18.87 9.25 -26.09
N THR A 143 17.78 8.68 -25.54
CA THR A 143 17.00 7.59 -26.15
C THR A 143 15.74 8.13 -26.81
N GLN A 144 15.86 8.80 -27.97
CA GLN A 144 14.70 9.40 -28.65
C GLN A 144 13.61 8.39 -29.06
N HIS A 145 13.96 7.11 -29.19
CA HIS A 145 13.02 6.01 -29.41
C HIS A 145 12.23 5.60 -28.14
N TYR A 146 12.68 5.94 -26.94
CA TYR A 146 12.15 5.45 -25.66
C TYR A 146 11.85 6.60 -24.66
N ASN A 147 11.28 7.71 -25.15
CA ASN A 147 11.03 8.95 -24.37
C ASN A 147 10.29 8.76 -23.03
N ASN A 148 9.48 7.70 -22.88
CA ASN A 148 8.78 7.37 -21.63
C ASN A 148 9.64 6.52 -20.66
N TYR A 149 10.53 5.66 -21.18
CA TYR A 149 11.28 4.68 -20.40
C TYR A 149 12.67 5.20 -19.97
N GLY A 150 13.26 6.13 -20.72
CA GLY A 150 14.60 6.65 -20.44
C GLY A 150 15.71 5.77 -21.01
N GLY A 151 16.86 5.71 -20.33
CA GLY A 151 18.04 4.98 -20.79
C GLY A 151 18.15 3.53 -20.29
N GLY A 152 17.45 3.20 -19.20
CA GLY A 152 17.48 1.86 -18.62
C GLY A 152 16.79 1.74 -17.27
N GLU A 153 16.87 0.55 -16.68
CA GLU A 153 16.48 0.21 -15.33
C GLU A 153 17.68 -0.34 -14.57
N LEU A 154 17.81 0.01 -13.29
CA LEU A 154 18.85 -0.50 -12.41
C LEU A 154 18.35 -1.72 -11.61
N PRO A 155 19.11 -2.84 -11.60
CA PRO A 155 18.73 -4.02 -10.84
C PRO A 155 18.66 -3.74 -9.34
N ARG A 156 18.01 -4.63 -8.59
CA ARG A 156 17.90 -4.54 -7.12
C ARG A 156 19.24 -4.50 -6.40
N LYS A 157 20.34 -4.95 -7.01
CA LYS A 157 21.69 -4.83 -6.43
C LYS A 157 22.71 -4.32 -7.46
N ILE A 158 23.46 -3.30 -7.06
CA ILE A 158 24.64 -2.77 -7.73
C ILE A 158 25.82 -2.92 -6.76
N GLU A 159 26.90 -3.57 -7.20
CA GLU A 159 28.13 -3.72 -6.40
C GLU A 159 29.27 -2.84 -6.92
N VAL A 160 30.11 -2.34 -6.00
CA VAL A 160 31.34 -1.60 -6.34
C VAL A 160 32.50 -2.14 -5.50
N ARG A 161 33.56 -2.60 -6.16
CA ARG A 161 34.68 -3.38 -5.58
C ARG A 161 36.04 -2.96 -6.17
N GLY A 162 37.14 -3.49 -5.62
CA GLY A 162 38.49 -3.33 -6.17
C GLY A 162 39.21 -2.06 -5.71
N ARG A 163 40.10 -1.49 -6.54
CA ARG A 163 40.80 -0.22 -6.27
C ARG A 163 40.80 0.70 -7.49
N SER A 164 40.45 1.98 -7.32
CA SER A 164 40.37 2.96 -8.42
C SER A 164 40.72 4.37 -7.95
N SER A 165 41.54 5.11 -8.71
CA SER A 165 41.88 6.50 -8.36
C SER A 165 40.78 7.53 -8.69
N THR A 166 39.73 7.13 -9.42
CA THR A 166 38.69 8.04 -9.94
C THR A 166 37.25 7.60 -9.68
N GLY A 167 37.05 6.50 -8.95
CA GLY A 167 35.75 5.88 -8.73
C GLY A 167 35.13 5.27 -10.01
N ALA A 168 34.00 4.58 -9.81
CA ALA A 168 33.09 4.12 -10.85
C ALA A 168 32.03 5.19 -11.16
N LYS A 169 31.37 5.12 -12.34
CA LYS A 169 30.43 6.16 -12.78
C LYS A 169 29.19 5.64 -13.51
N LEU A 170 28.02 6.16 -13.14
CA LEU A 170 26.76 6.12 -13.89
C LEU A 170 26.45 7.52 -14.40
N LEU A 171 26.72 7.77 -15.68
CA LEU A 171 26.61 9.09 -16.32
C LEU A 171 25.33 9.18 -17.16
N GLY A 172 24.81 10.40 -17.32
CA GLY A 172 23.74 10.73 -18.26
C GLY A 172 23.92 12.17 -18.72
N ASP A 173 23.99 12.40 -20.02
CA ASP A 173 24.45 13.69 -20.59
C ASP A 173 23.38 14.47 -21.36
N ALA A 174 22.16 13.94 -21.47
CA ALA A 174 21.12 14.48 -22.32
C ALA A 174 19.69 14.33 -21.75
N LEU A 175 18.73 14.96 -22.44
CA LEU A 175 17.31 14.73 -22.20
C LEU A 175 17.00 13.22 -22.33
N HIS A 176 16.16 12.69 -21.44
CA HIS A 176 15.81 11.27 -21.29
C HIS A 176 16.95 10.30 -20.87
N ALA A 177 18.17 10.78 -20.62
CA ALA A 177 19.27 9.97 -20.05
C ALA A 177 19.12 9.72 -18.53
N TYR A 178 18.07 8.99 -18.15
CA TYR A 178 17.77 8.59 -16.76
C TYR A 178 17.63 7.07 -16.60
N TRP A 179 17.81 6.60 -15.36
CA TRP A 179 17.53 5.24 -14.91
C TRP A 179 16.21 5.19 -14.13
N ASN A 180 15.43 4.14 -14.36
CA ASN A 180 14.38 3.70 -13.46
C ASN A 180 15.02 2.83 -12.35
N LEU A 181 14.51 2.91 -11.12
CA LEU A 181 15.00 2.14 -9.98
C LEU A 181 14.17 0.87 -9.78
N ALA A 182 14.85 -0.28 -9.75
CA ALA A 182 14.38 -1.50 -9.09
C ALA A 182 13.61 -1.20 -7.76
N PRO A 183 12.47 -1.82 -7.41
CA PRO A 183 11.98 -1.75 -6.04
C PRO A 183 13.06 -2.22 -5.05
N GLU A 184 13.41 -1.34 -4.12
CA GLU A 184 14.51 -1.45 -3.15
C GLU A 184 15.94 -1.52 -3.76
N THR A 185 16.21 -0.78 -4.85
CA THR A 185 17.57 -0.69 -5.45
C THR A 185 18.66 -0.41 -4.42
N CYS A 186 19.58 -1.38 -4.27
CA CYS A 186 20.65 -1.36 -3.29
C CYS A 186 22.02 -1.14 -3.94
N PHE A 187 22.68 -0.06 -3.56
CA PHE A 187 24.06 0.28 -3.93
C PHE A 187 25.01 -0.16 -2.81
N ASP A 188 25.66 -1.30 -3.01
CA ASP A 188 26.67 -1.89 -2.12
C ASP A 188 28.07 -1.42 -2.54
N VAL A 189 28.48 -0.27 -1.99
CA VAL A 189 29.65 0.49 -2.43
C VAL A 189 30.80 0.32 -1.44
N SER A 190 31.82 -0.46 -1.81
CA SER A 190 33.09 -0.47 -1.08
C SER A 190 33.85 0.84 -1.25
N ASP A 191 34.70 1.17 -0.28
CA ASP A 191 35.76 2.17 -0.45
C ASP A 191 36.80 1.57 -1.41
N ILE A 192 36.87 2.10 -2.63
CA ILE A 192 37.80 1.68 -3.68
C ILE A 192 38.83 2.78 -3.97
N THR A 193 38.55 4.02 -3.55
CA THR A 193 39.43 5.18 -3.74
C THR A 193 40.46 5.35 -2.63
N ASP A 194 40.27 4.73 -1.45
CA ASP A 194 41.14 4.85 -0.26
C ASP A 194 41.24 6.32 0.22
N ASN A 195 40.19 7.12 -0.04
CA ASN A 195 40.13 8.55 0.32
C ASN A 195 38.66 9.06 0.45
N ARG A 196 38.40 10.36 0.22
CA ARG A 196 37.07 11.00 0.39
C ARG A 196 36.31 11.25 -0.91
N ASN A 197 36.87 10.86 -2.05
CA ASN A 197 36.21 10.99 -3.35
C ASN A 197 35.02 10.02 -3.45
N ALA A 198 34.16 10.23 -4.44
CA ALA A 198 33.08 9.30 -4.73
C ALA A 198 33.61 7.98 -5.33
N ASP A 199 33.37 6.87 -4.65
CA ASP A 199 33.65 5.51 -5.13
C ASP A 199 32.68 5.10 -6.25
N LEU A 200 31.45 5.62 -6.21
CA LEU A 200 30.49 5.61 -7.31
C LEU A 200 29.83 6.98 -7.46
N THR A 201 29.90 7.57 -8.65
CA THR A 201 29.21 8.82 -8.99
C THR A 201 28.03 8.57 -9.93
N ILE A 202 26.83 9.03 -9.56
CA ILE A 202 25.62 8.99 -10.39
C ILE A 202 25.23 10.42 -10.79
N SER A 203 25.31 10.71 -12.09
CA SER A 203 24.88 12.00 -12.68
C SER A 203 23.76 11.85 -13.72
N ALA A 204 23.42 10.62 -14.13
CA ALA A 204 22.12 10.33 -14.72
C ALA A 204 20.99 10.56 -13.70
N GLY A 205 19.81 10.98 -14.17
CA GLY A 205 18.62 11.08 -13.32
C GLY A 205 18.13 9.70 -12.83
N LEU A 206 17.49 9.67 -11.66
CA LEU A 206 16.87 8.48 -11.08
C LEU A 206 15.35 8.69 -10.93
N LYS A 207 14.56 7.67 -11.30
CA LYS A 207 13.10 7.63 -11.24
C LYS A 207 12.57 6.36 -10.56
N ASP A 208 11.27 6.37 -10.24
CA ASP A 208 10.52 5.17 -9.84
C ASP A 208 10.54 4.07 -10.93
N ALA A 209 10.33 2.81 -10.54
CA ALA A 209 10.25 1.70 -11.48
C ALA A 209 9.02 1.83 -12.40
N ILE A 210 9.13 1.28 -13.59
CA ILE A 210 8.00 1.00 -14.47
C ILE A 210 7.45 -0.37 -14.06
N GLY A 211 6.13 -0.49 -13.96
CA GLY A 211 5.47 -1.71 -13.50
C GLY A 211 5.39 -2.82 -14.56
N PRO A 212 4.61 -3.88 -14.29
CA PRO A 212 4.41 -4.99 -15.23
C PRO A 212 3.75 -4.56 -16.54
N SER A 213 3.03 -3.43 -16.52
CA SER A 213 2.64 -2.65 -17.69
C SER A 213 3.49 -1.38 -17.77
N ASP A 214 3.72 -0.89 -18.98
CA ASP A 214 4.38 0.39 -19.24
C ASP A 214 3.53 1.63 -18.88
N THR A 215 2.33 1.41 -18.35
CA THR A 215 1.41 2.43 -17.82
C THR A 215 1.52 2.62 -16.30
N THR A 216 2.05 1.65 -15.56
CA THR A 216 2.12 1.67 -14.09
C THR A 216 3.50 2.11 -13.58
N TRP A 217 3.53 2.78 -12.42
CA TRP A 217 4.78 3.26 -11.79
C TRP A 217 4.86 2.78 -10.34
N GLN A 218 5.98 2.15 -9.98
CA GLN A 218 6.21 1.59 -8.64
C GLN A 218 7.13 2.49 -7.82
N SER A 219 6.60 3.09 -6.76
CA SER A 219 7.35 3.93 -5.79
C SER A 219 8.62 3.21 -5.31
N SER A 220 9.77 3.69 -5.77
CA SER A 220 11.07 3.03 -5.58
C SER A 220 12.07 4.00 -4.95
N GLY A 221 13.02 3.43 -4.21
CA GLY A 221 13.97 4.19 -3.40
C GLY A 221 15.37 3.61 -3.51
N ILE A 222 16.31 4.16 -2.73
CA ILE A 222 17.71 3.73 -2.76
C ILE A 222 18.17 3.29 -1.37
N VAL A 223 18.81 2.13 -1.32
CA VAL A 223 19.53 1.61 -0.15
C VAL A 223 21.03 1.77 -0.41
N LYS A 224 21.77 2.36 0.52
CA LYS A 224 23.23 2.56 0.44
C LYS A 224 23.93 1.70 1.50
N LEU A 225 24.67 0.70 1.05
CA LEU A 225 25.51 -0.20 1.83
C LEU A 225 27.00 -0.05 1.47
N GLY A 226 27.85 -0.73 2.22
CA GLY A 226 29.30 -0.70 2.09
C GLY A 226 29.93 0.61 2.57
N ARG A 227 31.22 0.56 2.89
CA ARG A 227 31.93 1.66 3.59
C ARG A 227 32.24 2.88 2.72
N GLY A 228 32.15 2.76 1.40
CA GLY A 228 32.53 3.80 0.44
C GLY A 228 31.48 4.91 0.29
N THR A 229 31.81 5.87 -0.57
CA THR A 229 31.03 7.05 -0.90
C THR A 229 30.24 6.84 -2.19
N LEU A 230 28.92 6.75 -2.07
CA LEU A 230 28.00 6.94 -3.21
C LEU A 230 27.72 8.42 -3.36
N ARG A 231 27.83 8.97 -4.58
CA ARG A 231 27.46 10.35 -4.89
C ARG A 231 26.31 10.41 -5.88
N ILE A 232 25.35 11.30 -5.62
CA ILE A 232 24.21 11.61 -6.50
C ILE A 232 24.21 13.10 -6.85
N ASP A 233 24.36 13.43 -8.14
CA ASP A 233 24.52 14.80 -8.67
C ASP A 233 23.31 15.29 -9.51
N ALA A 234 22.36 14.41 -9.85
CA ALA A 234 21.27 14.72 -10.77
C ALA A 234 20.06 15.43 -10.10
N VAL A 235 19.06 15.78 -10.92
CA VAL A 235 17.67 15.94 -10.44
C VAL A 235 16.97 14.61 -10.57
N ASN A 236 16.40 14.13 -9.46
CA ASN A 236 15.77 12.83 -9.34
C ASN A 236 14.27 12.99 -9.02
N SER A 237 13.45 12.07 -9.48
CA SER A 237 11.98 12.11 -9.29
C SER A 237 11.40 10.79 -8.80
N PHE A 238 12.20 9.97 -8.12
CA PHE A 238 11.72 8.79 -7.40
C PHE A 238 11.03 9.19 -6.09
N SER A 239 10.10 8.35 -5.62
CA SER A 239 9.22 8.65 -4.48
C SER A 239 9.46 7.78 -3.24
N GLY A 240 10.14 6.64 -3.38
CA GLY A 240 10.50 5.75 -2.28
C GLY A 240 11.66 6.25 -1.40
N SER A 241 11.88 5.57 -0.27
CA SER A 241 12.82 6.01 0.77
C SER A 241 14.29 5.95 0.38
N ILE A 242 15.08 6.89 0.92
CA ILE A 242 16.55 6.82 0.97
C ILE A 242 16.95 6.20 2.30
N GLN A 243 17.69 5.08 2.27
CA GLN A 243 18.24 4.42 3.45
C GLN A 243 19.77 4.35 3.37
N VAL A 244 20.47 5.15 4.18
CA VAL A 244 21.93 5.12 4.27
C VAL A 244 22.33 4.19 5.41
N LEU A 245 22.65 2.94 5.07
CA LEU A 245 22.92 1.87 6.03
C LEU A 245 24.41 1.79 6.43
N ASP A 246 25.33 2.04 5.50
CA ASP A 246 26.77 2.15 5.75
C ASP A 246 27.47 3.13 4.79
N GLY A 247 28.66 3.60 5.17
CA GLY A 247 29.49 4.51 4.39
C GLY A 247 28.90 5.93 4.27
N VAL A 248 29.11 6.56 3.11
CA VAL A 248 28.68 7.95 2.85
C VAL A 248 27.73 8.01 1.65
N LEU A 249 26.67 8.81 1.78
CA LEU A 249 25.87 9.31 0.66
C LEU A 249 26.17 10.80 0.44
N SER A 250 26.95 11.13 -0.59
CA SER A 250 27.21 12.51 -1.02
C SER A 250 26.13 13.00 -1.99
N VAL A 251 25.66 14.22 -1.76
CA VAL A 251 24.49 14.81 -2.41
C VAL A 251 24.96 16.11 -3.08
N GLY A 252 25.30 16.05 -4.37
CA GLY A 252 25.87 17.18 -5.09
C GLY A 252 24.86 18.20 -5.61
N HIS A 253 23.57 17.84 -5.61
CA HIS A 253 22.52 18.72 -6.13
C HIS A 253 21.26 18.72 -5.28
N ARG A 254 20.63 19.91 -5.16
CA ARG A 254 19.42 20.13 -4.35
C ARG A 254 18.17 19.39 -4.83
N GLY A 255 18.22 18.76 -6.00
CA GLY A 255 17.15 17.92 -6.55
C GLY A 255 17.42 16.41 -6.47
N ALA A 256 18.53 15.98 -5.86
CA ALA A 256 18.97 14.59 -5.94
C ALA A 256 18.23 13.62 -4.99
N LEU A 257 17.53 14.12 -3.96
CA LEU A 257 16.89 13.27 -2.94
C LEU A 257 15.49 12.73 -3.31
N GLY A 258 14.99 13.00 -4.52
CA GLY A 258 13.62 12.63 -4.91
C GLY A 258 12.59 13.32 -4.02
N SER A 259 11.49 12.62 -3.71
CA SER A 259 10.47 13.08 -2.74
C SER A 259 10.34 12.19 -1.49
N GLY A 260 11.15 11.15 -1.37
CA GLY A 260 11.05 10.15 -0.30
C GLY A 260 11.63 10.59 1.06
N GLN A 261 11.34 9.81 2.09
CA GLN A 261 11.94 9.96 3.43
C GLN A 261 13.42 9.56 3.46
N VAL A 262 14.19 10.15 4.38
CA VAL A 262 15.63 9.87 4.56
C VAL A 262 15.87 9.15 5.90
N GLN A 263 16.59 8.03 5.88
CA GLN A 263 17.02 7.29 7.06
C GLN A 263 18.54 7.11 7.05
N ILE A 264 19.20 7.28 8.20
CA ILE A 264 20.66 7.17 8.35
C ILE A 264 20.98 6.26 9.56
N SER A 265 21.67 5.15 9.30
CA SER A 265 22.05 4.15 10.31
C SER A 265 23.30 4.54 11.10
N ARG A 266 23.62 3.78 12.16
CA ARG A 266 24.81 4.02 13.00
C ARG A 266 26.09 3.77 12.20
N GLY A 267 26.93 4.80 12.09
CA GLY A 267 28.20 4.77 11.35
C GLY A 267 28.10 5.36 9.93
N ALA A 268 26.91 5.32 9.33
CA ALA A 268 26.62 5.95 8.05
C ALA A 268 26.58 7.49 8.16
N LYS A 269 26.82 8.17 7.03
CA LYS A 269 26.82 9.64 6.93
C LYS A 269 26.18 10.15 5.64
N MET A 270 25.76 11.41 5.65
CA MET A 270 25.42 12.15 4.43
C MET A 270 26.32 13.35 4.24
N ASP A 271 26.81 13.55 3.04
CA ASP A 271 27.61 14.71 2.67
C ASP A 271 26.76 15.66 1.80
N LEU A 272 26.37 16.80 2.37
CA LEU A 272 25.42 17.73 1.75
C LEU A 272 26.18 18.76 0.90
N ASP A 273 26.78 18.31 -0.19
CA ASP A 273 27.58 19.11 -1.13
C ASP A 273 26.72 19.94 -2.12
N PHE A 274 25.76 20.68 -1.58
CA PHE A 274 24.94 21.64 -2.33
C PHE A 274 24.76 22.93 -1.53
N ARG A 275 24.43 24.04 -2.19
CA ARG A 275 24.05 25.29 -1.51
C ARG A 275 22.54 25.37 -1.27
N GLY A 276 22.15 25.74 -0.06
CA GLY A 276 20.75 25.99 0.32
C GLY A 276 20.12 24.84 1.11
N LYS A 277 18.81 24.68 0.98
CA LYS A 277 17.98 23.70 1.70
C LYS A 277 17.27 22.78 0.73
N VAL A 278 17.15 21.50 1.09
CA VAL A 278 16.31 20.50 0.43
C VAL A 278 15.23 20.05 1.41
N HIS A 279 13.97 20.02 0.96
CA HIS A 279 12.88 19.51 1.76
C HIS A 279 12.95 17.98 1.85
N VAL A 280 12.75 17.42 3.05
CA VAL A 280 12.55 15.97 3.23
C VAL A 280 11.33 15.73 4.14
N PRO A 281 10.41 14.81 3.79
CA PRO A 281 9.16 14.61 4.54
C PRO A 281 9.40 13.94 5.89
N MET A 282 10.47 13.17 6.05
CA MET A 282 10.97 12.66 7.31
C MET A 282 12.49 12.51 7.22
N LEU A 283 13.18 12.74 8.34
CA LEU A 283 14.56 12.35 8.56
C LEU A 283 14.63 11.44 9.78
N GLN A 284 15.34 10.33 9.68
CA GLN A 284 15.63 9.43 10.80
C GLN A 284 17.14 9.28 10.96
N ILE A 285 17.66 9.43 12.19
CA ILE A 285 19.08 9.29 12.50
C ILE A 285 19.22 8.23 13.60
N HIS A 286 19.99 7.17 13.33
CA HIS A 286 20.22 6.06 14.26
C HIS A 286 18.93 5.37 14.76
N GLY A 287 17.89 5.33 13.93
CA GLY A 287 16.55 4.84 14.30
C GLY A 287 15.63 5.89 14.95
N VAL A 288 16.15 7.05 15.34
CA VAL A 288 15.38 8.14 15.96
C VAL A 288 14.84 9.09 14.90
N THR A 289 13.52 9.17 14.76
CA THR A 289 12.86 10.16 13.89
C THR A 289 13.15 11.57 14.40
N GLN A 290 13.59 12.43 13.49
CA GLN A 290 13.96 13.80 13.80
C GLN A 290 12.74 14.72 13.76
N LYS A 291 12.77 15.77 14.59
CA LYS A 291 11.72 16.77 14.68
C LYS A 291 11.75 17.71 13.46
N ALA A 292 10.73 18.55 13.35
CA ALA A 292 10.76 19.68 12.43
C ALA A 292 12.00 20.55 12.70
N GLY A 293 12.75 20.91 11.66
CA GLY A 293 13.98 21.67 11.83
C GLY A 293 14.89 21.68 10.61
N ILE A 294 16.10 22.18 10.82
CA ILE A 294 17.14 22.31 9.79
C ILE A 294 18.34 21.47 10.21
N TYR A 295 18.65 20.47 9.40
CA TYR A 295 19.62 19.42 9.67
C TYR A 295 20.78 19.51 8.69
N GLY A 296 22.01 19.40 9.18
CA GLY A 296 23.23 19.56 8.38
C GLY A 296 24.46 19.61 9.28
N ALA A 297 25.63 19.88 8.70
CA ALA A 297 26.91 19.83 9.41
C ALA A 297 26.95 20.74 10.66
N SER A 298 26.22 21.86 10.64
CA SER A 298 26.14 22.80 11.77
C SER A 298 25.29 22.31 12.97
N SER A 299 24.43 21.30 12.79
CA SER A 299 23.59 20.76 13.88
C SER A 299 23.94 19.32 14.26
N HIS A 300 24.40 18.50 13.31
CA HIS A 300 24.83 17.12 13.56
C HIS A 300 26.14 16.81 12.81
N PRO A 301 27.29 17.42 13.19
CA PRO A 301 28.57 17.29 12.49
C PRO A 301 29.17 15.86 12.47
N SER A 302 28.65 14.96 13.29
CA SER A 302 28.99 13.53 13.26
C SER A 302 28.28 12.75 12.13
N ILE A 303 27.14 13.27 11.65
CA ILE A 303 26.23 12.65 10.67
C ILE A 303 26.33 13.34 9.30
N PHE A 304 26.44 14.67 9.31
CA PHE A 304 26.44 15.50 8.12
C PHE A 304 27.78 16.21 7.89
N SER A 305 28.24 16.20 6.64
CA SER A 305 29.24 17.14 6.12
C SER A 305 28.62 18.01 5.00
N GLY A 306 29.45 18.82 4.33
CA GLY A 306 29.00 19.77 3.32
C GLY A 306 28.40 21.06 3.89
N ILE A 307 27.91 21.92 2.98
CA ILE A 307 27.31 23.24 3.29
C ILE A 307 25.80 23.29 3.08
N GLY A 308 25.22 22.20 2.58
CA GLY A 308 23.79 22.02 2.37
C GLY A 308 23.05 21.66 3.66
N GLN A 309 21.72 21.74 3.58
CA GLN A 309 20.83 21.52 4.70
C GLN A 309 19.60 20.72 4.27
N LEU A 310 19.18 19.77 5.11
CA LEU A 310 17.87 19.13 5.03
C LEU A 310 16.87 19.95 5.87
N GLN A 311 15.82 20.45 5.24
CA GLN A 311 14.67 21.07 5.91
C GLN A 311 13.61 20.00 6.16
N VAL A 312 13.59 19.49 7.39
CA VAL A 312 12.59 18.53 7.87
C VAL A 312 11.36 19.33 8.31
N SER A 313 10.20 19.06 7.72
CA SER A 313 8.94 19.65 8.17
C SER A 313 8.38 18.97 9.43
N SER A 314 7.37 19.58 10.06
CA SER A 314 6.56 18.97 11.13
C SER A 314 5.57 17.95 10.57
N THR A 315 6.09 17.00 9.81
CA THR A 315 5.34 15.99 9.06
C THR A 315 5.20 14.67 9.82
N PHE A 316 6.16 14.30 10.67
CA PHE A 316 6.19 12.97 11.32
C PHE A 316 6.56 12.92 12.81
N GLN A 317 6.82 14.04 13.50
CA GLN A 317 6.75 14.08 14.96
C GLN A 317 6.14 15.40 15.47
N ASN A 318 5.28 15.26 16.49
CA ASN A 318 4.63 16.32 17.26
C ASN A 318 3.85 17.37 16.47
N VAL A 319 2.94 16.88 15.62
CA VAL A 319 1.55 17.36 15.70
C VAL A 319 0.70 16.17 16.12
N LEU A 320 -0.26 16.37 17.03
CA LEU A 320 -1.31 15.41 17.34
C LEU A 320 -2.16 15.14 16.06
N ALA A 321 -3.09 14.19 16.09
CA ALA A 321 -4.02 13.90 14.98
C ALA A 321 -5.06 15.02 14.75
N ASN A 322 -4.57 16.23 14.45
CA ASN A 322 -5.24 17.52 14.58
C ASN A 322 -4.82 18.54 13.49
N ALA A 323 -4.12 18.11 12.44
CA ALA A 323 -4.20 18.82 11.17
C ALA A 323 -5.61 18.55 10.59
N PRO A 324 -6.48 19.57 10.42
CA PRO A 324 -7.79 19.37 9.82
C PRO A 324 -7.63 19.21 8.30
N ASN A 325 -8.25 18.17 7.72
CA ASN A 325 -8.18 17.87 6.28
C ASN A 325 -6.78 17.42 5.82
N ASP A 326 -6.22 16.44 6.54
CA ASP A 326 -4.94 15.78 6.25
C ASP A 326 -5.13 14.27 6.45
N GLY A 327 -5.95 13.63 5.60
CA GLY A 327 -6.25 12.21 5.76
C GLY A 327 -5.00 11.34 5.65
N VAL A 328 -4.03 11.75 4.84
CA VAL A 328 -2.74 11.04 4.68
C VAL A 328 -2.01 10.85 6.01
N ARG A 329 -2.06 11.81 6.95
CA ARG A 329 -1.47 11.64 8.29
C ARG A 329 -2.44 11.13 9.34
N ASN A 330 -3.72 11.48 9.24
CA ASN A 330 -4.69 11.14 10.29
C ASN A 330 -5.24 9.71 10.16
N PHE A 331 -5.44 9.19 8.94
CA PHE A 331 -6.03 7.87 8.70
C PHE A 331 -5.18 6.67 9.17
N PRO A 332 -3.83 6.65 9.02
CA PRO A 332 -2.95 5.66 9.66
C PRO A 332 -3.24 5.42 11.15
N LEU A 333 -3.68 6.48 11.85
CA LEU A 333 -3.92 6.49 13.29
C LEU A 333 -5.36 6.11 13.68
N MET A 334 -6.35 6.22 12.78
CA MET A 334 -7.75 5.83 13.07
C MET A 334 -7.95 4.32 12.89
N LYS A 335 -8.88 3.72 13.65
CA LYS A 335 -9.17 2.27 13.58
C LYS A 335 -10.67 1.91 13.59
N TYR A 336 -11.56 2.83 13.97
CA TYR A 336 -13.00 2.56 14.06
C TYR A 336 -13.83 3.63 13.32
N GLY A 337 -14.54 3.21 12.28
CA GLY A 337 -15.39 4.11 11.47
C GLY A 337 -16.74 3.50 11.07
N LEU A 338 -17.58 4.33 10.43
CA LEU A 338 -18.82 3.91 9.77
C LEU A 338 -18.74 4.27 8.28
N PHE A 339 -19.31 3.44 7.42
CA PHE A 339 -19.37 3.66 5.98
C PHE A 339 -20.83 3.68 5.53
N VAL A 340 -21.32 4.86 5.17
CA VAL A 340 -22.74 5.12 4.88
C VAL A 340 -22.99 5.25 3.39
N HIS A 341 -23.83 4.37 2.85
CA HIS A 341 -24.45 4.56 1.55
C HIS A 341 -25.86 5.13 1.71
N TYR A 342 -26.05 6.34 1.15
CA TYR A 342 -27.32 7.04 1.07
C TYR A 342 -27.40 7.70 -0.31
N VAL A 343 -28.08 7.01 -1.24
CA VAL A 343 -27.96 7.19 -2.70
C VAL A 343 -29.34 7.15 -3.33
N TRP A 344 -29.59 7.97 -4.34
CA TRP A 344 -30.75 7.85 -5.22
C TRP A 344 -30.38 7.04 -6.48
N GLY A 345 -30.93 5.84 -6.64
CA GLY A 345 -30.65 4.94 -7.77
C GLY A 345 -31.50 5.18 -9.02
N GLY A 346 -32.06 6.37 -9.19
CA GLY A 346 -33.04 6.65 -10.24
C GLY A 346 -34.30 5.78 -10.11
N SER A 347 -34.96 5.52 -11.24
CA SER A 347 -36.10 4.60 -11.31
C SER A 347 -35.71 3.13 -11.51
N ALA A 348 -34.43 2.84 -11.72
CA ALA A 348 -33.93 1.50 -12.06
C ALA A 348 -33.40 0.73 -10.83
N HIS A 349 -32.72 1.40 -9.89
CA HIS A 349 -32.01 0.75 -8.79
C HIS A 349 -32.71 1.03 -7.45
N LYS A 350 -33.20 -0.03 -6.79
CA LYS A 350 -33.93 0.07 -5.51
C LYS A 350 -32.97 0.20 -4.32
N VAL A 351 -32.37 1.38 -4.18
CA VAL A 351 -31.47 1.76 -3.09
C VAL A 351 -32.11 2.83 -2.20
N THR A 352 -31.74 2.86 -0.92
CA THR A 352 -32.17 3.86 0.07
C THR A 352 -33.70 4.00 0.21
N VAL A 353 -34.35 2.94 0.70
CA VAL A 353 -35.82 2.91 0.89
C VAL A 353 -36.28 3.77 2.07
N ASN A 354 -37.56 4.12 2.10
CA ASN A 354 -38.28 4.54 3.31
C ASN A 354 -38.39 3.35 4.30
N SER A 355 -38.72 3.61 5.56
CA SER A 355 -38.86 2.56 6.59
C SER A 355 -40.00 1.57 6.32
N ASP A 356 -40.99 1.91 5.48
CA ASP A 356 -42.02 0.98 4.98
C ASP A 356 -41.59 0.15 3.75
N GLY A 357 -40.37 0.38 3.23
CA GLY A 357 -39.84 -0.26 2.03
C GLY A 357 -40.25 0.40 0.71
N THR A 358 -41.01 1.50 0.73
CA THR A 358 -41.27 2.31 -0.48
C THR A 358 -40.04 3.11 -0.89
N LEU A 359 -40.01 3.62 -2.11
CA LEU A 359 -38.96 4.55 -2.56
C LEU A 359 -39.35 6.01 -2.25
N PRO A 360 -38.36 6.91 -2.08
CA PRO A 360 -38.55 8.35 -2.25
C PRO A 360 -39.19 8.68 -3.61
N ASN A 361 -39.84 9.84 -3.69
CA ASN A 361 -40.48 10.35 -4.90
C ASN A 361 -39.48 10.92 -5.93
N GLY A 362 -38.18 10.96 -5.61
CA GLY A 362 -37.12 11.49 -6.47
C GLY A 362 -35.88 11.94 -5.67
N LEU A 363 -34.85 12.38 -6.39
CA LEU A 363 -33.59 12.87 -5.82
C LEU A 363 -33.79 14.00 -4.78
N ASP A 364 -34.62 15.00 -5.10
CA ASP A 364 -34.91 16.09 -4.16
C ASP A 364 -35.71 15.60 -2.94
N ASP A 365 -36.67 14.70 -3.11
CA ASP A 365 -37.47 14.15 -2.01
C ASP A 365 -36.60 13.28 -1.07
N LEU A 366 -35.59 12.57 -1.59
CA LEU A 366 -34.55 11.95 -0.78
C LEU A 366 -33.72 13.01 -0.04
N ALA A 367 -33.26 14.05 -0.73
CA ALA A 367 -32.39 15.07 -0.15
C ALA A 367 -33.08 15.87 0.98
N GLU A 368 -34.35 16.24 0.84
CA GLU A 368 -35.10 16.99 1.86
C GLU A 368 -35.43 16.14 3.10
N ARG A 369 -35.61 14.82 2.96
CA ARG A 369 -35.99 13.93 4.07
C ARG A 369 -34.88 13.67 5.10
N PHE A 370 -33.61 13.89 4.75
CA PHE A 370 -32.49 13.57 5.64
C PHE A 370 -32.35 14.57 6.81
N ASP A 371 -32.55 14.10 8.04
CA ASP A 371 -32.22 14.87 9.25
C ASP A 371 -30.72 14.81 9.54
N VAL A 372 -30.02 15.83 9.04
CA VAL A 372 -28.60 16.11 9.27
C VAL A 372 -28.24 16.20 10.75
N ASN A 373 -29.12 16.74 11.59
CA ASN A 373 -28.85 16.96 13.01
C ASN A 373 -29.01 15.66 13.82
N GLN A 374 -30.06 14.87 13.55
CA GLN A 374 -30.21 13.56 14.17
C GLN A 374 -29.11 12.61 13.70
N PHE A 375 -28.81 12.54 12.41
CA PHE A 375 -27.70 11.73 11.88
C PHE A 375 -26.36 12.05 12.56
N ALA A 376 -26.00 13.34 12.68
CA ALA A 376 -24.78 13.72 13.39
C ALA A 376 -24.82 13.40 14.90
N GLN A 377 -25.99 13.38 15.54
CA GLN A 377 -26.11 12.91 16.94
C GLN A 377 -25.93 11.39 17.04
N ASP A 378 -26.52 10.63 16.12
CA ASP A 378 -26.41 9.18 16.05
C ASP A 378 -24.94 8.76 15.89
N LEU A 379 -24.22 9.33 14.91
CA LEU A 379 -22.79 9.03 14.70
C LEU A 379 -21.93 9.36 15.93
N ALA A 380 -22.25 10.45 16.65
CA ALA A 380 -21.57 10.80 17.90
C ALA A 380 -21.86 9.77 19.01
N SER A 381 -23.08 9.24 19.08
CA SER A 381 -23.44 8.19 20.04
C SER A 381 -22.79 6.84 19.75
N MET A 382 -22.48 6.55 18.47
CA MET A 382 -21.68 5.39 18.06
C MET A 382 -20.19 5.54 18.42
N GLN A 383 -19.72 6.77 18.71
CA GLN A 383 -18.33 7.07 19.01
C GLN A 383 -17.34 6.67 17.89
N ILE A 384 -17.69 6.82 16.61
CA ILE A 384 -16.76 6.58 15.49
C ILE A 384 -15.68 7.68 15.40
N GLU A 385 -14.50 7.35 14.87
CA GLU A 385 -13.45 8.34 14.58
C GLU A 385 -13.71 9.06 13.25
N TYR A 386 -14.24 8.32 12.26
CA TYR A 386 -14.52 8.84 10.92
C TYR A 386 -15.74 8.19 10.27
N LEU A 387 -16.33 8.96 9.36
CA LEU A 387 -17.40 8.59 8.45
C LEU A 387 -16.84 8.53 7.01
N ILE A 388 -17.12 7.45 6.30
CA ILE A 388 -17.14 7.42 4.83
C ILE A 388 -18.60 7.62 4.41
N PHE A 389 -18.91 8.54 3.49
CA PHE A 389 -20.28 8.81 3.04
C PHE A 389 -20.35 8.97 1.51
N THR A 390 -21.34 8.36 0.87
CA THR A 390 -21.56 8.46 -0.59
C THR A 390 -21.83 9.90 -1.06
N ALA A 391 -20.93 10.46 -1.86
CA ALA A 391 -21.22 11.65 -2.67
C ALA A 391 -22.07 11.27 -3.90
N TRP A 392 -21.75 10.12 -4.52
CA TRP A 392 -22.60 9.40 -5.47
C TRP A 392 -22.23 7.91 -5.50
N HIS A 393 -23.18 7.09 -5.94
CA HIS A 393 -23.04 5.70 -6.44
C HIS A 393 -24.12 5.53 -7.53
N ALA A 394 -24.64 4.31 -7.73
CA ALA A 394 -25.72 3.90 -8.64
C ALA A 394 -26.53 5.04 -9.31
N ASN A 395 -26.45 5.10 -10.64
CA ASN A 395 -27.01 6.16 -11.50
C ASN A 395 -26.45 7.56 -11.16
N MET A 396 -25.22 7.63 -10.63
CA MET A 396 -24.39 8.84 -10.42
C MET A 396 -25.01 10.06 -9.70
N ASN A 397 -26.14 9.91 -8.99
CA ASN A 397 -26.86 11.07 -8.45
C ASN A 397 -26.11 11.79 -7.31
N CYS A 398 -26.02 13.12 -7.42
CA CYS A 398 -25.31 14.00 -6.50
C CYS A 398 -26.25 14.70 -5.51
N LEU A 399 -26.01 14.57 -4.21
CA LEU A 399 -26.81 15.21 -3.15
C LEU A 399 -26.35 16.66 -2.81
N TRP A 400 -26.02 17.43 -3.85
CA TRP A 400 -25.80 18.87 -3.83
C TRP A 400 -26.08 19.50 -5.20
N PRO A 401 -26.31 20.83 -5.30
CA PRO A 401 -26.54 21.52 -6.56
C PRO A 401 -25.24 21.68 -7.38
N SER A 402 -24.70 20.57 -7.88
CA SER A 402 -23.47 20.52 -8.68
C SER A 402 -23.65 21.26 -10.02
N THR A 403 -22.69 22.13 -10.35
CA THR A 403 -22.65 22.83 -11.64
C THR A 403 -21.99 21.98 -12.72
N ALA A 404 -21.05 21.11 -12.34
CA ALA A 404 -20.52 20.09 -13.24
C ALA A 404 -21.59 19.06 -13.62
N MET A 405 -22.30 18.48 -12.65
CA MET A 405 -23.30 17.45 -12.97
C MET A 405 -24.40 18.01 -13.88
N ASN A 406 -25.03 19.13 -13.52
CA ASN A 406 -26.09 19.74 -14.35
C ASN A 406 -25.66 20.18 -15.76
N ARG A 407 -24.35 20.30 -16.04
CA ARG A 407 -23.80 20.53 -17.39
C ARG A 407 -23.81 19.25 -18.23
N TRP A 408 -23.53 18.09 -17.61
CA TRP A 408 -23.41 16.80 -18.28
C TRP A 408 -24.73 16.00 -18.26
N LEU A 409 -25.34 15.86 -17.08
CA LEU A 409 -26.58 15.12 -16.81
C LEU A 409 -27.55 16.01 -16.02
N LYS A 410 -28.60 16.51 -16.70
CA LYS A 410 -29.60 17.37 -16.07
C LYS A 410 -30.53 16.55 -15.17
N GLY A 411 -30.71 16.99 -13.94
CA GLY A 411 -31.56 16.31 -12.95
C GLY A 411 -30.83 15.33 -12.03
N HIS A 412 -29.55 15.04 -12.28
CA HIS A 412 -28.69 14.19 -11.44
C HIS A 412 -28.07 14.93 -10.23
N ALA A 413 -28.62 16.09 -9.85
CA ALA A 413 -28.12 16.92 -8.76
C ALA A 413 -29.27 17.58 -7.99
N SER A 414 -29.32 17.39 -6.67
CA SER A 414 -30.39 17.91 -5.81
C SER A 414 -30.33 19.43 -5.62
N LYS A 415 -31.46 20.05 -5.31
CA LYS A 415 -31.55 21.48 -4.96
C LYS A 415 -30.88 21.78 -3.62
N ARG A 416 -31.13 20.95 -2.60
CA ARG A 416 -30.50 21.02 -1.27
C ARG A 416 -29.02 20.63 -1.33
N ASN A 417 -28.17 21.29 -0.55
CA ASN A 417 -26.75 20.94 -0.39
C ASN A 417 -26.55 19.99 0.80
N LEU A 418 -27.19 18.82 0.73
CA LEU A 418 -27.21 17.85 1.82
C LEU A 418 -25.80 17.37 2.19
N ILE A 419 -24.92 17.12 1.20
CA ILE A 419 -23.52 16.75 1.46
C ILE A 419 -22.79 17.85 2.27
N GLY A 420 -22.95 19.12 1.91
CA GLY A 420 -22.33 20.23 2.63
C GLY A 420 -22.84 20.40 4.06
N GLU A 421 -24.15 20.28 4.25
CA GLU A 421 -24.80 20.34 5.57
C GLU A 421 -24.36 19.18 6.47
N MET A 422 -24.34 17.95 5.93
CA MET A 422 -23.90 16.73 6.63
C MET A 422 -22.44 16.86 7.08
N ILE A 423 -21.52 17.27 6.18
CA ILE A 423 -20.11 17.47 6.53
C ILE A 423 -19.96 18.48 7.67
N ASP A 424 -20.66 19.62 7.61
CA ASP A 424 -20.58 20.65 8.64
C ASP A 424 -21.20 20.21 9.98
N ALA A 425 -22.22 19.35 9.98
CA ALA A 425 -22.83 18.81 11.21
C ALA A 425 -21.98 17.71 11.85
N VAL A 426 -21.49 16.75 11.06
CA VAL A 426 -20.66 15.63 11.53
C VAL A 426 -19.32 16.14 12.08
N ARG A 427 -18.68 17.11 11.42
CA ARG A 427 -17.43 17.72 11.92
C ARG A 427 -17.60 18.51 13.21
N LYS A 428 -18.77 19.10 13.47
CA LYS A 428 -19.07 19.75 14.77
C LYS A 428 -19.11 18.74 15.94
N LYS A 429 -19.16 17.44 15.67
CA LYS A 429 -19.04 16.36 16.67
C LYS A 429 -17.60 15.85 16.83
N GLY A 430 -16.64 16.42 16.11
CA GLY A 430 -15.24 15.96 16.08
C GLY A 430 -14.98 14.76 15.17
N ILE A 431 -16.00 14.27 14.46
CA ILE A 431 -15.90 13.11 13.56
C ILE A 431 -15.33 13.57 12.21
N ARG A 432 -14.36 12.80 11.69
CA ARG A 432 -13.72 13.06 10.40
C ARG A 432 -14.58 12.56 9.24
N VAL A 433 -14.48 13.17 8.06
CA VAL A 433 -15.34 12.82 6.91
C VAL A 433 -14.49 12.54 5.67
N ILE A 434 -14.81 11.42 5.03
CA ILE A 434 -14.29 10.96 3.73
C ILE A 434 -15.51 10.84 2.80
N LEU A 435 -15.39 11.30 1.55
CA LEU A 435 -16.46 11.14 0.57
C LEU A 435 -16.18 9.95 -0.36
N TYR A 436 -17.15 9.07 -0.47
CA TYR A 436 -17.15 7.95 -1.40
C TYR A 436 -17.67 8.38 -2.78
N THR A 437 -17.07 7.82 -3.82
CA THR A 437 -17.28 8.17 -5.23
C THR A 437 -17.05 6.93 -6.11
N HIS A 438 -17.93 6.67 -7.08
CA HIS A 438 -17.71 5.62 -8.09
C HIS A 438 -17.34 6.26 -9.45
N PRO A 439 -16.06 6.31 -9.85
CA PRO A 439 -15.62 6.99 -11.06
C PRO A 439 -16.03 6.30 -12.38
N ARG A 440 -16.49 5.05 -12.34
CA ARG A 440 -16.84 4.21 -13.51
C ARG A 440 -18.33 3.89 -13.62
N ASP A 441 -19.19 4.60 -12.90
CA ASP A 441 -20.61 4.26 -12.75
C ASP A 441 -21.49 4.55 -13.98
N GLY A 442 -20.93 4.47 -15.19
CA GLY A 442 -21.68 4.70 -16.42
C GLY A 442 -22.67 3.56 -16.73
N HIS A 443 -22.47 2.37 -16.16
CA HIS A 443 -23.32 1.21 -16.41
C HIS A 443 -24.76 1.34 -15.84
N ASP A 444 -24.95 2.08 -14.76
CA ASP A 444 -26.26 2.34 -14.15
C ASP A 444 -27.00 3.56 -14.74
N LEU A 445 -26.35 4.33 -15.64
CA LEU A 445 -26.98 5.43 -16.39
C LEU A 445 -27.90 4.91 -17.50
N THR A 446 -28.89 5.70 -17.94
CA THR A 446 -29.70 5.34 -19.11
C THR A 446 -28.90 5.45 -20.43
N LEU A 447 -29.37 4.81 -21.52
CA LEU A 447 -28.66 4.76 -22.80
C LEU A 447 -28.27 6.15 -23.35
N ASP A 448 -29.20 7.11 -23.31
CA ASP A 448 -28.94 8.48 -23.78
C ASP A 448 -27.88 9.18 -22.92
N GLU A 449 -27.84 8.89 -21.62
CA GLU A 449 -26.90 9.45 -20.65
C GLU A 449 -25.51 8.79 -20.76
N GLN A 450 -25.46 7.49 -21.07
CA GLN A 450 -24.23 6.79 -21.44
C GLN A 450 -23.61 7.39 -22.71
N ILE A 451 -24.43 7.70 -23.72
CA ILE A 451 -23.97 8.41 -24.93
C ILE A 451 -23.58 9.86 -24.60
N ALA A 452 -24.34 10.55 -23.73
CA ALA A 452 -24.09 11.94 -23.34
C ALA A 452 -22.78 12.13 -22.56
N THR A 453 -22.42 11.21 -21.66
CA THR A 453 -21.17 11.20 -20.89
C THR A 453 -19.98 10.63 -21.68
N GLY A 454 -20.22 9.70 -22.61
CA GLY A 454 -19.16 9.00 -23.35
C GLY A 454 -18.88 7.58 -22.88
N TRP A 455 -19.69 7.03 -21.97
CA TRP A 455 -19.75 5.57 -21.74
C TRP A 455 -20.15 4.80 -23.02
N GLY A 456 -20.92 5.45 -23.91
CA GLY A 456 -21.16 4.99 -25.28
C GLY A 456 -22.34 4.04 -25.46
N GLY A 457 -22.57 3.14 -24.49
CA GLY A 457 -23.70 2.21 -24.46
C GLY A 457 -23.40 0.98 -23.59
N PRO A 458 -24.40 0.12 -23.32
CA PRO A 458 -24.22 -1.07 -22.51
C PRO A 458 -23.42 -2.14 -23.29
N GLY A 459 -22.30 -2.58 -22.73
CA GLY A 459 -21.50 -3.68 -23.24
C GLY A 459 -21.78 -4.99 -22.50
N ASP A 460 -20.71 -5.72 -22.16
CA ASP A 460 -20.78 -6.80 -21.18
C ASP A 460 -21.20 -6.25 -19.79
N PRO A 461 -21.79 -7.07 -18.89
CA PRO A 461 -22.28 -6.60 -17.59
C PRO A 461 -21.23 -5.83 -16.78
N GLY A 462 -21.51 -4.56 -16.47
CA GLY A 462 -20.60 -3.65 -15.76
C GLY A 462 -19.59 -2.89 -16.64
N TYR A 463 -19.67 -3.02 -17.97
CA TYR A 463 -18.73 -2.43 -18.94
C TYR A 463 -19.45 -1.62 -20.05
N PRO A 464 -18.73 -0.70 -20.73
CA PRO A 464 -19.26 -0.02 -21.92
C PRO A 464 -19.20 -0.89 -23.19
N ASP A 465 -19.98 -0.54 -24.23
CA ASP A 465 -19.68 -1.00 -25.59
C ASP A 465 -18.37 -0.35 -26.06
N TRP A 466 -17.31 -1.15 -26.08
CA TRP A 466 -15.96 -0.75 -26.50
C TRP A 466 -15.85 -0.15 -27.91
N LYS A 467 -16.87 -0.28 -28.77
CA LYS A 467 -16.93 0.39 -30.08
C LYS A 467 -17.47 1.82 -30.02
N LEU A 468 -18.23 2.14 -28.97
CA LEU A 468 -18.88 3.44 -28.75
C LEU A 468 -18.27 4.21 -27.59
N PHE A 469 -17.52 3.51 -26.71
CA PHE A 469 -16.84 4.09 -25.56
C PHE A 469 -15.85 5.18 -25.96
N ASN A 470 -15.99 6.36 -25.37
CA ASN A 470 -15.13 7.51 -25.62
C ASN A 470 -14.37 7.85 -24.34
N TYR A 471 -13.24 7.16 -24.15
CA TYR A 471 -12.36 7.29 -22.98
C TYR A 471 -12.06 8.75 -22.62
N LYS A 472 -11.78 9.61 -23.60
CA LYS A 472 -11.51 11.04 -23.33
C LYS A 472 -12.75 11.74 -22.79
N LYS A 473 -13.90 11.57 -23.44
CA LYS A 473 -15.16 12.24 -23.07
C LYS A 473 -15.65 11.80 -21.69
N TRP A 474 -15.57 10.49 -21.40
CA TRP A 474 -15.86 9.95 -20.07
C TRP A 474 -14.92 10.56 -19.01
N ASN A 475 -13.61 10.59 -19.25
CA ASN A 475 -12.67 11.15 -18.29
C ASN A 475 -12.71 12.68 -18.18
N ASP A 476 -13.22 13.40 -19.18
CA ASP A 476 -13.56 14.81 -19.05
C ASP A 476 -14.75 15.02 -18.10
N PHE A 477 -15.84 14.23 -18.26
CA PHE A 477 -16.98 14.23 -17.34
C PHE A 477 -16.57 13.92 -15.89
N ILE A 478 -15.79 12.85 -15.68
CA ILE A 478 -15.31 12.46 -14.35
C ILE A 478 -14.39 13.53 -13.75
N ASN A 479 -13.43 14.07 -14.49
CA ASN A 479 -12.56 15.13 -13.95
C ASN A 479 -13.33 16.44 -13.64
N ASP A 480 -14.34 16.78 -14.44
CA ASP A 480 -15.24 17.90 -14.16
C ASP A 480 -16.00 17.71 -12.84
N LEU A 481 -16.56 16.52 -12.61
CA LEU A 481 -17.35 16.20 -11.41
C LEU A 481 -16.49 16.19 -10.14
N TYR A 482 -15.31 15.57 -10.18
CA TYR A 482 -14.37 15.63 -9.06
C TYR A 482 -13.87 17.07 -8.82
N THR A 483 -13.70 17.89 -9.85
CA THR A 483 -13.32 19.31 -9.69
C THR A 483 -14.40 20.11 -8.96
N ASP A 484 -15.68 19.91 -9.29
CA ASP A 484 -16.82 20.53 -8.58
C ASP A 484 -16.86 20.09 -7.10
N LEU A 485 -16.71 18.79 -6.83
CA LEU A 485 -16.61 18.23 -5.47
C LEU A 485 -15.42 18.82 -4.67
N LEU A 486 -14.23 18.94 -5.28
CA LEU A 486 -13.01 19.46 -4.64
C LEU A 486 -13.09 20.97 -4.35
N HIS A 487 -13.82 21.72 -5.17
CA HIS A 487 -14.14 23.12 -4.91
C HIS A 487 -15.13 23.25 -3.74
N GLN A 488 -16.27 22.54 -3.79
CA GLN A 488 -17.33 22.61 -2.77
C GLN A 488 -16.87 22.10 -1.41
N PHE A 489 -16.30 20.89 -1.38
CA PHE A 489 -16.11 20.12 -0.14
C PHE A 489 -14.65 19.80 0.18
N GLY A 490 -13.72 19.87 -0.78
CA GLY A 490 -12.32 19.46 -0.60
C GLY A 490 -11.54 20.16 0.52
N HIS A 491 -12.03 21.29 1.06
CA HIS A 491 -11.49 21.98 2.23
C HIS A 491 -12.12 21.55 3.57
N LYS A 492 -13.02 20.57 3.55
CA LYS A 492 -13.82 20.08 4.68
C LYS A 492 -13.78 18.55 4.84
N ILE A 493 -12.97 17.83 4.06
CA ILE A 493 -12.88 16.36 4.09
C ILE A 493 -11.42 15.94 4.22
N ASP A 494 -11.19 14.78 4.86
CA ASP A 494 -9.85 14.19 5.02
C ASP A 494 -9.47 13.30 3.83
N GLY A 495 -10.44 12.73 3.10
CA GLY A 495 -10.17 11.87 1.96
C GLY A 495 -11.31 11.68 0.97
N LEU A 496 -10.98 11.00 -0.13
CA LEU A 496 -11.90 10.42 -1.11
C LEU A 496 -11.73 8.90 -1.13
N TRP A 497 -12.83 8.19 -1.33
CA TRP A 497 -12.88 6.75 -1.50
C TRP A 497 -13.40 6.44 -2.92
N LEU A 498 -12.60 5.71 -3.71
CA LEU A 498 -12.82 5.49 -5.13
C LEU A 498 -13.22 4.03 -5.36
N ASP A 499 -14.46 3.83 -5.82
CA ASP A 499 -15.05 2.50 -5.97
C ASP A 499 -14.74 1.82 -7.31
N GLN A 500 -14.64 0.49 -7.28
CA GLN A 500 -14.28 -0.39 -8.39
C GLN A 500 -15.34 -1.47 -8.61
N GLY A 501 -15.80 -1.61 -9.85
CA GLY A 501 -16.95 -2.44 -10.25
C GLY A 501 -16.54 -3.75 -10.91
N THR A 502 -15.37 -4.29 -10.56
CA THR A 502 -14.73 -5.44 -11.19
C THR A 502 -13.79 -6.13 -10.20
N ALA A 503 -13.90 -7.46 -10.07
CA ALA A 503 -13.03 -8.22 -9.18
C ALA A 503 -11.64 -8.54 -9.78
N VAL A 504 -11.35 -8.10 -11.01
CA VAL A 504 -10.09 -8.39 -11.72
C VAL A 504 -9.15 -7.18 -11.88
N SER A 505 -9.50 -6.03 -11.30
CA SER A 505 -8.69 -4.80 -11.28
C SER A 505 -8.27 -4.26 -12.64
N ASP A 506 -9.27 -3.98 -13.49
CA ASP A 506 -9.10 -3.48 -14.86
C ASP A 506 -9.81 -2.13 -15.11
N ASP A 507 -9.99 -1.30 -14.08
CA ASP A 507 -10.70 -0.02 -14.20
C ASP A 507 -9.92 1.09 -14.92
N ASP A 508 -8.60 0.98 -15.03
CA ASP A 508 -7.75 1.92 -15.77
C ASP A 508 -8.10 1.97 -17.28
N ARG A 509 -8.70 0.88 -17.78
CA ARG A 509 -9.32 0.77 -19.12
C ARG A 509 -10.47 1.76 -19.33
N MET A 510 -11.13 2.21 -18.26
CA MET A 510 -12.16 3.25 -18.31
C MET A 510 -11.70 4.58 -17.70
N ILE A 511 -10.86 4.56 -16.67
CA ILE A 511 -10.53 5.70 -15.82
C ILE A 511 -9.08 6.14 -15.98
N ASP A 512 -8.87 7.40 -16.33
CA ASP A 512 -7.58 8.07 -16.33
C ASP A 512 -7.21 8.42 -14.88
N TYR A 513 -6.88 7.38 -14.11
CA TYR A 513 -6.52 7.46 -12.70
C TYR A 513 -5.35 8.43 -12.47
N LYS A 514 -4.39 8.50 -13.41
CA LYS A 514 -3.28 9.45 -13.34
C LYS A 514 -3.79 10.90 -13.37
N ARG A 515 -4.58 11.29 -14.39
CA ARG A 515 -5.18 12.62 -14.49
C ARG A 515 -6.10 12.91 -13.30
N LEU A 516 -6.85 11.90 -12.82
CA LEU A 516 -7.71 12.01 -11.65
C LEU A 516 -6.90 12.32 -10.38
N ARG A 517 -5.79 11.61 -10.13
CA ARG A 517 -4.85 11.92 -9.03
C ARG A 517 -4.24 13.31 -9.20
N GLU A 518 -3.84 13.71 -10.42
CA GLU A 518 -3.32 15.05 -10.68
C GLU A 518 -4.36 16.13 -10.34
N THR A 519 -5.62 15.97 -10.78
CA THR A 519 -6.74 16.85 -10.44
C THR A 519 -6.99 16.93 -8.93
N ILE A 520 -7.00 15.79 -8.23
CA ILE A 520 -7.21 15.71 -6.78
C ILE A 520 -6.05 16.37 -6.02
N LYS A 521 -4.82 15.88 -6.22
CA LYS A 521 -3.64 16.26 -5.44
C LYS A 521 -3.16 17.68 -5.73
N LYS A 522 -3.37 18.21 -6.94
CA LYS A 522 -3.11 19.63 -7.26
C LYS A 522 -4.00 20.58 -6.45
N ASN A 523 -5.25 20.20 -6.22
CA ASN A 523 -6.19 20.96 -5.40
C ASN A 523 -5.99 20.73 -3.90
N ARG A 524 -5.72 19.47 -3.50
CA ARG A 524 -5.59 19.05 -2.09
C ARG A 524 -4.48 17.99 -1.92
N PRO A 525 -3.21 18.38 -1.72
CA PRO A 525 -2.09 17.41 -1.64
C PRO A 525 -2.25 16.35 -0.53
N ASN A 526 -2.79 16.75 0.63
CA ASN A 526 -2.92 15.87 1.82
C ASN A 526 -4.31 15.20 1.93
N LEU A 527 -5.18 15.36 0.92
CA LEU A 527 -6.45 14.64 0.84
C LEU A 527 -6.14 13.18 0.48
N LEU A 528 -6.51 12.25 1.36
CA LEU A 528 -6.28 10.83 1.15
C LEU A 528 -7.08 10.33 -0.06
N MET A 529 -6.51 9.44 -0.85
CA MET A 529 -7.22 8.65 -1.85
C MET A 529 -7.18 7.18 -1.42
N ILE A 530 -8.35 6.58 -1.25
CA ILE A 530 -8.53 5.15 -0.93
C ILE A 530 -9.15 4.47 -2.15
N GLN A 531 -8.62 3.33 -2.57
CA GLN A 531 -9.20 2.50 -3.64
C GLN A 531 -9.96 1.29 -3.08
N ASN A 532 -11.09 0.90 -3.68
CA ASN A 532 -11.68 -0.42 -3.47
C ASN A 532 -10.72 -1.51 -4.00
N TYR A 533 -10.14 -2.30 -3.10
CA TYR A 533 -8.93 -3.06 -3.39
C TYR A 533 -9.21 -4.53 -3.73
N TYR A 534 -9.19 -4.83 -5.04
CA TYR A 534 -9.17 -6.20 -5.57
C TYR A 534 -7.79 -6.63 -6.12
N GLY A 535 -6.72 -5.91 -5.75
CA GLY A 535 -5.34 -6.24 -6.14
C GLY A 535 -4.49 -5.04 -6.56
N ASP A 536 -5.12 -3.98 -7.06
CA ASP A 536 -4.44 -2.72 -7.41
C ASP A 536 -4.99 -1.52 -6.61
N THR A 537 -4.22 -0.44 -6.57
CA THR A 537 -4.61 0.89 -6.09
C THR A 537 -4.63 1.95 -7.21
N TYR A 538 -4.11 1.62 -8.40
CA TYR A 538 -3.89 2.44 -9.61
C TYR A 538 -3.09 3.73 -9.38
N SER A 539 -3.68 4.66 -8.63
CA SER A 539 -3.13 5.97 -8.30
C SER A 539 -3.58 6.49 -6.92
N SER A 540 -4.34 5.70 -6.17
CA SER A 540 -4.72 6.01 -4.78
C SER A 540 -3.53 5.86 -3.84
N ASP A 541 -3.64 6.40 -2.62
CA ASP A 541 -2.55 6.32 -1.63
C ASP A 541 -2.55 4.98 -0.88
N ILE A 542 -3.74 4.41 -0.66
CA ILE A 542 -3.96 3.10 -0.03
C ILE A 542 -5.15 2.37 -0.69
N GLY A 543 -5.35 1.10 -0.32
CA GLY A 543 -6.54 0.33 -0.68
C GLY A 543 -7.32 -0.12 0.56
N GLN A 544 -8.64 -0.28 0.43
CA GLN A 544 -9.52 -0.87 1.44
C GLN A 544 -10.24 -2.09 0.86
N VAL A 545 -10.31 -3.18 1.62
CA VAL A 545 -10.93 -4.44 1.17
C VAL A 545 -12.38 -4.48 1.61
N GLU A 546 -13.30 -4.73 0.68
CA GLU A 546 -14.73 -4.86 0.96
C GLU A 546 -15.16 -6.30 1.24
N PHE A 547 -16.14 -6.45 2.16
CA PHE A 547 -16.75 -7.72 2.52
C PHE A 547 -18.26 -7.60 2.69
N TRP A 548 -18.99 -8.41 1.92
CA TRP A 548 -20.42 -8.65 2.07
C TRP A 548 -20.61 -10.14 2.34
N GLY A 549 -20.75 -10.50 3.62
CA GLY A 549 -20.76 -11.89 4.08
C GLY A 549 -19.42 -12.62 3.87
N GLY A 550 -19.47 -13.89 3.48
CA GLY A 550 -18.31 -14.72 3.18
C GLY A 550 -17.50 -15.03 4.43
N ILE A 551 -16.32 -14.41 4.58
CA ILE A 551 -15.47 -14.61 5.77
C ILE A 551 -16.11 -14.10 7.08
N PHE A 552 -17.21 -13.35 7.00
CA PHE A 552 -18.00 -12.87 8.14
C PHE A 552 -19.24 -13.73 8.46
N ASP A 553 -19.58 -14.73 7.63
CA ASP A 553 -20.76 -15.61 7.85
C ASP A 553 -20.52 -16.70 8.92
N GLN A 554 -19.29 -16.79 9.42
CA GLN A 554 -18.83 -17.67 10.50
C GLN A 554 -18.81 -16.91 11.85
N PRO A 555 -18.70 -17.60 13.02
CA PRO A 555 -18.64 -16.91 14.32
C PRO A 555 -17.44 -15.97 14.44
N GLY A 556 -17.59 -14.84 15.16
CA GLY A 556 -16.61 -13.74 15.16
C GLY A 556 -15.20 -14.09 15.60
N ALA A 557 -15.04 -15.13 16.41
CA ALA A 557 -13.72 -15.66 16.77
C ALA A 557 -12.89 -16.15 15.56
N PHE A 558 -13.51 -16.43 14.41
CA PHE A 558 -12.86 -16.96 13.20
C PHE A 558 -12.67 -15.91 12.09
N TRP A 559 -13.11 -14.66 12.28
CA TRP A 559 -12.92 -13.61 11.27
C TRP A 559 -11.43 -13.25 11.13
N PRO A 560 -10.83 -13.32 9.92
CA PRO A 560 -9.43 -13.00 9.70
C PRO A 560 -9.18 -11.48 9.61
N VAL A 561 -8.02 -11.04 10.08
CA VAL A 561 -7.53 -9.67 9.95
C VAL A 561 -6.69 -9.43 8.70
N GLY A 562 -6.59 -8.17 8.28
CA GLY A 562 -5.76 -7.75 7.15
C GLY A 562 -4.87 -6.57 7.53
N GLN A 563 -3.79 -6.37 6.77
CA GLN A 563 -2.93 -5.19 6.95
C GLN A 563 -3.55 -3.92 6.35
N LYS A 564 -4.45 -4.09 5.37
CA LYS A 564 -5.30 -3.03 4.82
C LYS A 564 -6.54 -2.81 5.70
N PRO A 565 -7.16 -1.62 5.70
CA PRO A 565 -8.48 -1.43 6.28
C PRO A 565 -9.50 -2.36 5.63
N HIS A 566 -10.53 -2.73 6.38
CA HIS A 566 -11.67 -3.51 5.89
C HIS A 566 -12.97 -2.69 5.93
N ALA A 567 -13.82 -2.86 4.93
CA ALA A 567 -15.20 -2.36 4.90
C ALA A 567 -16.15 -3.56 4.96
N VAL A 568 -17.07 -3.61 5.93
CA VAL A 568 -17.86 -4.82 6.22
C VAL A 568 -19.34 -4.48 6.30
N VAL A 569 -20.15 -5.03 5.39
CA VAL A 569 -21.61 -4.82 5.35
C VAL A 569 -22.27 -5.43 6.59
N MET A 570 -22.95 -4.59 7.38
CA MET A 570 -23.72 -4.97 8.56
C MET A 570 -25.24 -4.73 8.41
N GLY A 571 -25.66 -4.03 7.35
CA GLY A 571 -27.06 -3.80 7.00
C GLY A 571 -27.67 -4.92 6.15
N SER A 572 -28.82 -4.67 5.54
CA SER A 572 -29.45 -5.56 4.54
C SER A 572 -28.67 -5.60 3.23
N SER A 573 -27.95 -4.52 2.96
CA SER A 573 -27.08 -4.22 1.83
C SER A 573 -26.15 -3.08 2.28
N TRP A 574 -25.35 -2.54 1.36
CA TRP A 574 -24.56 -1.31 1.56
C TRP A 574 -25.41 -0.11 2.04
N CYS A 575 -26.66 -0.01 1.58
CA CYS A 575 -27.66 0.97 2.01
C CYS A 575 -28.89 0.28 2.64
N ALA A 576 -29.77 1.05 3.28
CA ALA A 576 -31.08 0.54 3.68
C ALA A 576 -31.90 0.12 2.45
N SER A 577 -32.17 -1.19 2.32
CA SER A 577 -32.78 -1.79 1.12
C SER A 577 -34.04 -2.63 1.42
N LYS A 578 -34.41 -2.76 2.70
CA LYS A 578 -35.55 -3.58 3.17
C LYS A 578 -36.41 -2.80 4.17
N PRO A 579 -37.73 -3.06 4.26
CA PRO A 579 -38.60 -2.45 5.27
C PRO A 579 -38.11 -2.70 6.70
N GLN A 580 -38.46 -1.79 7.60
CA GLN A 580 -38.27 -1.95 9.03
C GLN A 580 -39.05 -3.19 9.53
N GLY A 581 -38.49 -3.91 10.50
CA GLY A 581 -38.96 -5.18 10.99
C GLY A 581 -38.56 -6.40 10.13
N THR A 582 -37.87 -6.20 9.01
CA THR A 582 -37.52 -7.28 8.06
C THR A 582 -36.02 -7.53 7.88
N ASN A 583 -35.17 -6.67 8.45
CA ASN A 583 -33.72 -6.86 8.49
C ASN A 583 -33.24 -6.89 9.93
N THR A 584 -32.18 -7.64 10.23
CA THR A 584 -31.49 -7.54 11.52
C THR A 584 -29.99 -7.68 11.30
N VAL A 585 -29.19 -6.84 11.96
CA VAL A 585 -27.73 -6.91 11.93
C VAL A 585 -27.26 -8.34 12.24
N PRO A 586 -26.46 -9.01 11.39
CA PRO A 586 -26.09 -10.42 11.57
C PRO A 586 -25.05 -10.63 12.69
N PHE A 587 -24.33 -9.58 13.07
CA PHE A 587 -23.22 -9.62 14.01
C PHE A 587 -23.63 -9.27 15.45
N SER A 588 -22.93 -9.85 16.44
CA SER A 588 -22.98 -9.35 17.82
C SER A 588 -22.09 -8.11 17.98
N ALA A 589 -22.44 -7.21 18.90
CA ALA A 589 -21.60 -6.04 19.18
C ALA A 589 -20.27 -6.44 19.82
N GLU A 590 -20.27 -7.53 20.60
CA GLU A 590 -19.12 -8.11 21.25
C GLU A 590 -18.11 -8.71 20.24
N ASP A 591 -18.58 -9.35 19.16
CA ASP A 591 -17.74 -9.80 18.05
C ASP A 591 -17.20 -8.61 17.25
N MET A 592 -18.03 -7.61 16.91
CA MET A 592 -17.60 -6.39 16.22
C MET A 592 -16.56 -5.60 17.01
N PHE A 593 -16.72 -5.54 18.35
CA PHE A 593 -15.75 -4.95 19.27
C PHE A 593 -14.40 -5.69 19.23
N ARG A 594 -14.39 -7.00 19.47
CA ARG A 594 -13.15 -7.80 19.48
C ARG A 594 -12.49 -7.85 18.12
N TYR A 595 -13.26 -7.82 17.03
CA TYR A 595 -12.75 -7.69 15.68
C TYR A 595 -12.06 -6.32 15.45
N THR A 596 -12.65 -5.24 15.94
CA THR A 596 -12.04 -3.89 15.89
C THR A 596 -10.70 -3.86 16.63
N VAL A 597 -10.59 -4.56 17.78
CA VAL A 597 -9.31 -4.72 18.51
C VAL A 597 -8.27 -5.48 17.69
N ILE A 598 -8.57 -6.70 17.25
CA ILE A 598 -7.58 -7.56 16.57
C ILE A 598 -7.16 -6.99 15.21
N GLN A 599 -8.10 -6.38 14.46
CA GLN A 599 -7.80 -5.67 13.22
C GLN A 599 -6.86 -4.47 13.48
N ALA A 600 -7.03 -3.73 14.57
CA ALA A 600 -6.15 -2.62 14.92
C ALA A 600 -4.69 -3.04 15.21
N ALA A 601 -4.48 -4.27 15.67
CA ALA A 601 -3.15 -4.84 15.91
C ALA A 601 -2.45 -5.38 14.65
N ALA A 602 -3.17 -5.58 13.53
CA ALA A 602 -2.62 -6.08 12.26
C ALA A 602 -2.56 -5.01 11.16
N ASN A 603 -3.43 -4.00 11.21
CA ASN A 603 -3.65 -2.99 10.18
C ASN A 603 -2.52 -1.95 10.11
N LEU A 604 -1.63 -2.10 9.11
CA LEU A 604 -0.53 -1.17 8.82
C LEU A 604 -0.98 0.11 8.11
N ASP A 605 -1.93 0.00 7.16
CA ASP A 605 -2.38 1.12 6.32
C ASP A 605 -3.26 2.13 7.07
N GLY A 606 -3.72 1.78 8.29
CA GLY A 606 -4.71 2.54 9.05
C GLY A 606 -6.15 2.29 8.63
N GLY A 607 -7.06 3.03 9.25
CA GLY A 607 -8.51 2.91 9.08
C GLY A 607 -9.15 1.80 9.91
N GLY A 608 -8.45 0.69 10.15
CA GLY A 608 -8.92 -0.47 10.91
C GLY A 608 -10.11 -1.16 10.25
N VAL A 609 -11.32 -0.94 10.76
CA VAL A 609 -12.58 -1.41 10.18
C VAL A 609 -13.61 -0.30 10.09
N THR A 610 -14.29 -0.22 8.94
CA THR A 610 -15.56 0.51 8.81
C THR A 610 -16.72 -0.46 8.66
N TRP A 611 -17.69 -0.36 9.55
CA TRP A 611 -18.94 -1.11 9.42
C TRP A 611 -19.89 -0.36 8.47
N ALA A 612 -20.52 -1.08 7.54
CA ALA A 612 -21.18 -0.49 6.38
C ALA A 612 -22.69 -0.76 6.33
N THR A 613 -23.48 0.29 6.09
CA THR A 613 -24.95 0.31 6.16
C THR A 613 -25.48 1.65 5.64
N GLY A 614 -26.79 1.90 5.69
CA GLY A 614 -27.37 3.22 5.43
C GLY A 614 -28.57 3.52 6.34
N PRO A 615 -28.86 4.79 6.63
CA PRO A 615 -30.14 5.17 7.21
C PRO A 615 -31.26 5.05 6.18
N TYR A 616 -32.51 4.96 6.64
CA TYR A 616 -33.68 5.08 5.77
C TYR A 616 -33.79 6.48 5.16
N ALA A 617 -34.45 6.59 4.00
CA ALA A 617 -34.70 7.86 3.33
C ALA A 617 -35.28 8.93 4.29
N GLY A 618 -36.31 8.56 5.07
CA GLY A 618 -36.96 9.40 6.08
C GLY A 618 -36.21 9.57 7.41
N GLY A 619 -34.94 9.18 7.49
CA GLY A 619 -34.17 9.13 8.74
C GLY A 619 -34.43 7.86 9.57
N GLY A 620 -33.62 7.66 10.61
CA GLY A 620 -33.55 6.39 11.34
C GLY A 620 -32.75 5.32 10.59
N TRP A 621 -32.55 4.17 11.22
CA TRP A 621 -31.67 3.09 10.73
C TRP A 621 -32.41 1.75 10.69
N GLU A 622 -31.89 0.79 9.92
CA GLU A 622 -32.37 -0.60 9.94
C GLU A 622 -32.24 -1.22 11.34
N ASP A 623 -33.03 -2.25 11.63
CA ASP A 623 -33.21 -2.71 13.01
C ASP A 623 -31.90 -3.20 13.65
N ARG A 624 -31.69 -2.71 14.87
CA ARG A 624 -30.49 -2.88 15.71
C ARG A 624 -29.22 -2.15 15.24
N VAL A 625 -29.13 -1.59 14.03
CA VAL A 625 -27.90 -0.93 13.53
C VAL A 625 -27.35 0.12 14.51
N LEU A 626 -28.19 1.07 14.92
CA LEU A 626 -27.80 2.13 15.85
C LEU A 626 -27.41 1.58 17.23
N ALA A 627 -28.21 0.66 17.79
CA ALA A 627 -27.98 0.09 19.11
C ALA A 627 -26.70 -0.79 19.16
N THR A 628 -26.44 -1.57 18.11
CA THR A 628 -25.22 -2.37 17.97
C THR A 628 -23.99 -1.47 17.89
N MET A 629 -24.00 -0.41 17.07
CA MET A 629 -22.86 0.50 16.98
C MET A 629 -22.66 1.34 18.24
N GLN A 630 -23.73 1.77 18.93
CA GLN A 630 -23.65 2.36 20.27
C GLN A 630 -23.01 1.41 21.29
N ARG A 631 -23.37 0.12 21.26
CA ARG A 631 -22.78 -0.91 22.13
C ARG A 631 -21.30 -1.16 21.81
N VAL A 632 -20.90 -1.22 20.53
CA VAL A 632 -19.48 -1.29 20.13
C VAL A 632 -18.71 -0.07 20.64
N GLY A 633 -19.23 1.15 20.42
CA GLY A 633 -18.62 2.38 20.92
C GLY A 633 -18.48 2.39 22.45
N ALA A 634 -19.48 1.89 23.19
CA ALA A 634 -19.44 1.77 24.64
C ALA A 634 -18.42 0.73 25.14
N LEU A 635 -18.23 -0.39 24.42
CA LEU A 635 -17.18 -1.38 24.72
C LEU A 635 -15.78 -0.86 24.40
N LEU A 636 -15.62 -0.09 23.32
CA LEU A 636 -14.36 0.55 22.95
C LEU A 636 -13.94 1.65 23.93
N GLN A 637 -14.88 2.35 24.57
CA GLN A 637 -14.59 3.59 25.31
C GLN A 637 -13.54 3.43 26.44
N PRO A 638 -13.59 2.43 27.34
CA PRO A 638 -12.65 2.33 28.45
C PRO A 638 -11.21 2.03 27.99
N ILE A 639 -11.06 1.32 26.88
CA ILE A 639 -9.77 0.92 26.31
C ILE A 639 -9.35 1.76 25.09
N ARG A 640 -10.08 2.82 24.75
CA ARG A 640 -9.97 3.48 23.44
C ARG A 640 -8.55 3.92 23.07
N ARG A 641 -7.74 4.35 24.05
CA ARG A 641 -6.35 4.81 23.88
C ARG A 641 -5.37 3.70 23.42
N SER A 642 -5.72 2.41 23.50
CA SER A 642 -4.94 1.33 22.90
C SER A 642 -5.36 1.00 21.46
N ILE A 643 -6.48 1.54 20.98
CA ILE A 643 -7.06 1.21 19.66
C ILE A 643 -7.02 2.43 18.74
N SER A 644 -7.69 3.52 19.13
CA SER A 644 -7.61 4.80 18.41
C SER A 644 -6.26 5.46 18.67
N HIS A 645 -5.67 6.00 17.61
CA HIS A 645 -4.34 6.62 17.59
C HIS A 645 -3.16 5.70 17.96
N THR A 646 -3.29 4.39 17.78
CA THR A 646 -2.17 3.44 17.88
C THR A 646 -1.73 2.89 16.52
N LEU A 647 -0.57 2.23 16.52
CA LEU A 647 0.00 1.46 15.42
C LEU A 647 0.10 -0.02 15.83
N PRO A 648 0.15 -0.97 14.90
CA PRO A 648 0.59 -2.34 15.20
C PRO A 648 1.92 -2.40 15.97
N SER A 649 1.99 -3.32 16.94
CA SER A 649 3.20 -3.57 17.74
C SER A 649 4.41 -3.95 16.88
N LYS A 650 5.62 -3.65 17.38
CA LYS A 650 6.88 -4.20 16.84
C LYS A 650 7.53 -5.25 17.75
N SER A 651 7.07 -5.37 19.00
CA SER A 651 7.48 -6.45 19.89
C SER A 651 6.71 -7.75 19.62
N TRP A 652 5.44 -7.65 19.20
CA TRP A 652 4.57 -8.79 18.91
C TRP A 652 3.65 -8.46 17.71
N ALA A 653 4.14 -8.68 16.50
CA ALA A 653 3.40 -8.32 15.28
C ALA A 653 2.21 -9.26 15.05
N THR A 654 1.02 -8.71 14.73
CA THR A 654 -0.14 -9.55 14.35
C THR A 654 -0.13 -9.79 12.83
N PRO A 655 0.03 -11.04 12.36
CA PRO A 655 0.11 -11.33 10.93
C PRO A 655 -1.27 -11.25 10.25
N ALA A 656 -1.27 -10.97 8.94
CA ALA A 656 -2.48 -11.07 8.12
C ALA A 656 -3.04 -12.50 8.14
N GLY A 657 -4.36 -12.63 8.09
CA GLY A 657 -5.06 -13.90 8.20
C GLY A 657 -5.22 -14.42 9.64
N ALA A 658 -4.62 -13.76 10.64
CA ALA A 658 -4.85 -14.11 12.04
C ALA A 658 -6.33 -13.93 12.43
N THR A 659 -6.84 -14.88 13.19
CA THR A 659 -8.18 -14.88 13.81
C THR A 659 -8.02 -14.95 15.33
N ILE A 660 -9.01 -14.50 16.10
CA ILE A 660 -8.99 -14.64 17.57
C ILE A 660 -8.80 -16.11 17.95
N HIS A 661 -9.49 -17.03 17.26
CA HIS A 661 -9.34 -18.48 17.44
C HIS A 661 -7.90 -18.95 17.24
N SER A 662 -7.18 -18.43 16.24
CA SER A 662 -5.79 -18.82 15.92
C SER A 662 -4.73 -18.31 16.91
N LEU A 663 -5.03 -17.32 17.76
CA LEU A 663 -4.02 -16.71 18.66
C LEU A 663 -3.42 -17.74 19.62
N ALA A 664 -2.17 -18.15 19.37
CA ALA A 664 -1.47 -19.19 20.12
C ALA A 664 -1.22 -18.83 21.59
N HIS A 665 -0.99 -17.54 21.87
CA HIS A 665 -0.83 -17.00 23.22
C HIS A 665 -2.05 -16.20 23.71
N GLY A 666 -3.16 -16.21 22.97
CA GLY A 666 -4.41 -15.54 23.39
C GLY A 666 -4.41 -14.01 23.36
N PHE A 667 -3.32 -13.35 22.95
CA PHE A 667 -3.22 -11.89 22.92
C PHE A 667 -2.82 -11.35 21.54
N VAL A 668 -3.03 -10.04 21.35
CA VAL A 668 -2.38 -9.21 20.32
C VAL A 668 -1.87 -7.91 20.93
N ALA A 669 -1.06 -7.14 20.19
CA ALA A 669 -0.48 -5.90 20.70
C ALA A 669 -0.54 -4.73 19.73
N THR A 670 -0.81 -3.54 20.28
CA THR A 670 -0.68 -2.25 19.61
C THR A 670 0.33 -1.38 20.35
N ARG A 671 0.71 -0.24 19.78
CA ARG A 671 1.64 0.70 20.40
C ARG A 671 1.31 2.15 20.09
N SER A 672 1.69 3.01 21.02
CA SER A 672 1.63 4.46 20.85
C SER A 672 2.57 4.95 19.72
N PRO A 673 2.21 6.01 18.96
CA PRO A 673 3.02 6.50 17.83
C PRO A 673 4.34 7.16 18.25
N ASP A 674 4.44 7.64 19.49
CA ASP A 674 5.67 8.14 20.12
C ASP A 674 6.51 7.01 20.76
N HIS A 675 6.05 5.76 20.65
CA HIS A 675 6.64 4.55 21.22
C HIS A 675 6.70 4.54 22.77
N SER A 676 6.00 5.42 23.50
CA SER A 676 6.06 5.49 24.98
C SER A 676 5.37 4.34 25.71
N CYS A 677 4.41 3.70 25.05
CA CYS A 677 3.58 2.61 25.54
C CYS A 677 3.37 1.55 24.46
N GLU A 678 3.36 0.29 24.88
CA GLU A 678 2.78 -0.84 24.15
C GLU A 678 1.56 -1.32 24.95
N PHE A 679 0.53 -1.79 24.24
CA PHE A 679 -0.75 -2.19 24.82
C PHE A 679 -1.02 -3.64 24.44
N ILE A 680 -1.13 -4.50 25.46
CA ILE A 680 -1.32 -5.94 25.31
C ILE A 680 -2.80 -6.24 25.51
N HIS A 681 -3.47 -6.69 24.46
CA HIS A 681 -4.90 -7.00 24.42
C HIS A 681 -5.10 -8.50 24.61
N ILE A 682 -5.56 -8.92 25.79
CA ILE A 682 -5.80 -10.33 26.13
C ILE A 682 -7.20 -10.72 25.64
N LEU A 683 -7.26 -11.22 24.41
CA LEU A 683 -8.50 -11.61 23.72
C LEU A 683 -8.94 -13.06 24.03
N LYS A 684 -8.10 -13.87 24.67
CA LYS A 684 -8.47 -15.13 25.34
C LYS A 684 -7.97 -15.08 26.78
N SER A 685 -8.90 -15.08 27.74
CA SER A 685 -8.61 -15.14 29.17
C SER A 685 -7.84 -16.44 29.53
N PRO A 686 -6.65 -16.37 30.15
CA PRO A 686 -5.96 -17.53 30.71
C PRO A 686 -6.73 -18.16 31.88
N GLU A 687 -6.47 -19.45 32.15
CA GLU A 687 -7.04 -20.17 33.31
C GLU A 687 -6.46 -19.73 34.68
N SER A 688 -5.30 -19.06 34.68
CA SER A 688 -4.63 -18.55 35.88
C SER A 688 -4.58 -17.02 35.87
N ASN A 689 -4.36 -16.35 37.01
CA ASN A 689 -4.15 -14.90 37.07
C ASN A 689 -2.86 -14.42 36.39
N ALA A 690 -2.07 -15.32 35.78
CA ALA A 690 -0.86 -15.01 35.02
C ALA A 690 -0.97 -15.41 33.54
N ILE A 691 -0.28 -14.64 32.69
CA ILE A 691 0.02 -14.95 31.30
C ILE A 691 1.52 -14.80 31.05
N THR A 692 2.10 -15.57 30.12
CA THR A 692 3.48 -15.35 29.68
C THR A 692 3.51 -15.04 28.18
N LEU A 693 3.98 -13.83 27.84
CA LEU A 693 4.18 -13.37 26.47
C LEU A 693 5.55 -13.88 25.96
N PRO A 694 5.68 -14.23 24.68
CA PRO A 694 6.96 -14.56 24.06
C PRO A 694 7.92 -13.36 24.11
N ALA A 695 9.22 -13.60 23.90
CA ALA A 695 10.22 -12.54 23.89
C ALA A 695 9.94 -11.50 22.78
N PRO A 696 10.08 -10.18 23.05
CA PRO A 696 9.90 -9.12 22.05
C PRO A 696 10.76 -9.30 20.79
N GLU A 697 10.12 -9.31 19.62
CA GLU A 697 10.79 -9.44 18.30
C GLU A 697 11.78 -8.29 18.03
N ASP A 698 11.39 -7.06 18.32
CA ASP A 698 12.26 -5.86 18.27
C ASP A 698 13.28 -5.79 19.42
N GLN A 699 13.39 -6.85 20.22
CA GLN A 699 14.29 -6.98 21.37
C GLN A 699 14.12 -5.90 22.44
N ARG A 700 12.95 -5.27 22.51
CA ARG A 700 12.64 -4.27 23.53
C ARG A 700 12.63 -4.87 24.94
N SER A 701 12.58 -4.02 25.96
CA SER A 701 12.45 -4.42 27.35
C SER A 701 11.63 -3.38 28.10
N TYR A 702 11.00 -3.79 29.19
CA TYR A 702 9.90 -3.06 29.85
C TYR A 702 10.13 -2.98 31.36
N THR A 703 9.76 -1.86 31.99
CA THR A 703 9.97 -1.61 33.44
C THR A 703 8.70 -1.58 34.26
N HIS A 704 7.53 -1.52 33.61
CA HIS A 704 6.26 -1.30 34.29
C HIS A 704 5.13 -1.92 33.48
N ALA A 705 4.15 -2.50 34.19
CA ALA A 705 2.89 -2.97 33.64
C ALA A 705 1.72 -2.47 34.52
N GLU A 706 0.62 -2.06 33.91
CA GLU A 706 -0.60 -1.62 34.61
C GLU A 706 -1.85 -1.99 33.80
N LEU A 707 -2.96 -2.30 34.47
CA LEU A 707 -4.25 -2.47 33.82
C LEU A 707 -4.75 -1.12 33.29
N MET A 708 -5.24 -1.11 32.05
CA MET A 708 -5.67 0.13 31.40
C MET A 708 -6.94 0.74 32.00
N THR A 709 -7.84 -0.09 32.52
CA THR A 709 -9.18 0.29 32.99
C THR A 709 -9.18 0.77 34.44
N SER A 710 -8.48 0.06 35.34
CA SER A 710 -8.37 0.41 36.76
C SER A 710 -7.12 1.23 37.10
N GLY A 711 -6.08 1.16 36.27
CA GLY A 711 -4.74 1.70 36.59
C GLY A 711 -3.95 0.85 37.59
N ASN A 712 -4.49 -0.30 38.02
CA ASN A 712 -3.84 -1.15 39.02
C ASN A 712 -2.53 -1.75 38.47
N PRO A 713 -1.48 -1.87 39.31
CA PRO A 713 -0.19 -2.39 38.88
C PRO A 713 -0.27 -3.89 38.58
N VAL A 714 0.27 -4.28 37.43
CA VAL A 714 0.42 -5.68 37.03
C VAL A 714 1.86 -6.11 37.34
N SER A 715 2.02 -7.28 37.96
CA SER A 715 3.36 -7.80 38.25
C SER A 715 4.05 -8.19 36.94
N LEU A 716 5.18 -7.55 36.63
CA LEU A 716 5.98 -7.78 35.42
C LEU A 716 7.28 -8.49 35.81
N LYS A 717 7.45 -9.71 35.29
CA LYS A 717 8.68 -10.50 35.43
C LYS A 717 9.25 -10.82 34.05
N ILE A 718 10.46 -10.34 33.78
CA ILE A 718 11.26 -10.79 32.62
C ILE A 718 11.99 -12.08 33.01
N ASN A 719 11.80 -13.14 32.23
CA ASN A 719 12.42 -14.45 32.44
C ASN A 719 13.80 -14.54 31.74
N PRO A 720 14.65 -15.54 32.07
CA PRO A 720 15.98 -15.69 31.48
C PRO A 720 16.00 -15.90 29.95
N ASP A 721 14.91 -16.42 29.39
CA ASP A 721 14.66 -16.59 27.94
C ASP A 721 14.10 -15.32 27.27
N ARG A 722 14.02 -14.21 28.02
CA ARG A 722 13.42 -12.92 27.66
C ARG A 722 11.89 -12.93 27.47
N THR A 723 11.19 -14.00 27.82
CA THR A 723 9.71 -13.98 27.91
C THR A 723 9.24 -13.06 29.05
N LEU A 724 8.03 -12.51 28.93
CA LEU A 724 7.44 -11.65 29.95
C LEU A 724 6.28 -12.37 30.63
N THR A 725 6.43 -12.76 31.89
CA THR A 725 5.29 -13.16 32.71
C THR A 725 4.63 -11.91 33.29
N LEU A 726 3.33 -11.77 33.04
CA LEU A 726 2.45 -10.75 33.59
C LEU A 726 1.46 -11.42 34.53
N THR A 727 1.30 -10.91 35.75
CA THR A 727 0.35 -11.47 36.75
C THR A 727 -0.54 -10.34 37.31
N LEU A 728 -1.85 -10.55 37.25
CA LEU A 728 -2.84 -9.66 37.87
C LEU A 728 -2.79 -9.78 39.40
N PRO A 729 -3.10 -8.71 40.16
CA PRO A 729 -3.30 -8.82 41.60
C PRO A 729 -4.56 -9.66 41.93
N ASP A 730 -4.65 -10.17 43.16
CA ASP A 730 -5.66 -11.16 43.55
C ASP A 730 -7.12 -10.62 43.61
N ASP A 731 -7.30 -9.30 43.50
CA ASP A 731 -8.60 -8.60 43.44
C ASP A 731 -9.04 -8.24 42.00
N GLU A 732 -8.20 -8.50 41.00
CA GLU A 732 -8.49 -8.28 39.57
C GLU A 732 -8.77 -9.60 38.84
N SER A 733 -9.41 -9.53 37.68
CA SER A 733 -9.71 -10.70 36.85
C SER A 733 -9.65 -10.39 35.36
N TRP A 734 -9.45 -11.43 34.54
CA TRP A 734 -9.48 -11.29 33.09
C TRP A 734 -10.91 -11.01 32.61
N ASP A 735 -11.09 -9.90 31.92
CA ASP A 735 -12.27 -9.65 31.09
C ASP A 735 -12.39 -10.75 30.00
N SER A 736 -13.62 -11.11 29.64
CA SER A 736 -13.91 -12.20 28.70
C SER A 736 -13.92 -11.78 27.23
N LEU A 737 -13.89 -10.48 26.95
CA LEU A 737 -13.83 -9.89 25.63
C LEU A 737 -12.41 -9.39 25.31
N ASP A 738 -11.85 -8.53 26.17
CA ASP A 738 -10.49 -7.98 26.08
C ASP A 738 -9.98 -7.40 27.42
N THR A 739 -8.89 -7.94 27.97
CA THR A 739 -8.16 -7.29 29.08
C THR A 739 -6.93 -6.56 28.55
N VAL A 740 -6.86 -5.23 28.74
CA VAL A 740 -5.73 -4.43 28.23
C VAL A 740 -4.72 -4.07 29.31
N ILE A 741 -3.46 -4.47 29.10
CA ILE A 741 -2.32 -4.14 29.95
C ILE A 741 -1.40 -3.16 29.21
N ILE A 742 -1.07 -2.03 29.85
CA ILE A 742 -0.12 -1.03 29.35
C ILE A 742 1.29 -1.41 29.81
N LEU A 743 2.20 -1.69 28.88
CA LEU A 743 3.63 -1.85 29.15
C LEU A 743 4.39 -0.55 28.85
N LYS A 744 5.24 -0.11 29.79
CA LYS A 744 6.12 1.06 29.60
C LYS A 744 7.57 0.58 29.35
N PRO A 745 8.17 0.89 28.19
CA PRO A 745 9.53 0.48 27.85
C PRO A 745 10.60 1.05 28.78
N VAL A 746 11.70 0.29 28.95
CA VAL A 746 12.96 0.79 29.51
C VAL A 746 13.44 1.97 28.65
N SER A 747 13.85 3.08 29.27
CA SER A 747 14.35 4.24 28.53
C SER A 747 15.70 3.98 27.81
N ASP A 748 15.96 4.68 26.70
CA ASP A 748 17.20 4.55 25.88
C ASP A 748 18.52 4.78 26.65
N MET A 749 18.48 5.40 27.84
CA MET A 749 19.64 5.57 28.73
C MET A 749 19.83 4.39 29.68
N GLN A 750 18.79 3.61 29.94
CA GLN A 750 18.81 2.41 30.79
C GLN A 750 19.04 1.13 29.97
N GLN A 751 18.59 1.05 28.70
CA GLN A 751 18.84 -0.10 27.81
C GLN A 751 20.33 -0.32 27.43
N LYS A 752 21.24 0.55 27.89
CA LYS A 752 22.70 0.48 27.64
C LYS A 752 23.50 0.12 28.89
N ARG A 753 22.84 -0.41 29.92
CA ARG A 753 23.42 -0.88 31.18
C ARG A 753 22.98 -2.32 31.42
#